data_AF-A0A0C2T1P6-F1
#
_entry.id   AF-A0A0C2T1P6-F1
#
_cell.length_a   1.000
_cell.length_b   1.000
_cell.length_c   1.000
_cell.angle_alpha   90.00
_cell.angle_beta   90.00
_cell.angle_gamma   90.00
#
_symmetry.space_group_name_H-M   'P 1'
#
loop_
_entity.id
_entity.type
_entity.pdbx_description
1 polymer ?
#
loop_
_entity_poly.entity_id
_entity_poly.type
_entity_poly.pdbx_seq_one_letter_code
_entity_poly.pdbx_strand_id
1 'polypeptide(L)'
;MLFAGLQSFSEWNTNPDIARAAEELYENIDNLELYPGLLAEEPTADSGFGFGRTMTWGLIADIVTRIRSDPRFTAKFKEEELTKWGYRDCMTTASLSKGPFNALMPKLLHRTLPHNFPYKNAYSLYPFTVPTPESKKRIGEFIKQAELKLDLDFSRPKKKVKVLRTIEAISKVFNDPVKFPSPCNQNFRELTGGYGNMLGFDDLALHDRDLMLTLFALFPDKGAAKRIGATFGEKAQEYLRDRCTLGNARARIDIVEDMIDATCVSWVCETIYDRDLHPNEKERKRLGDEGTKKYTKEKEIEAREDFAACYAYIFRNGEPEIGLKVRERALNASKELENHLVKKLRELTRDKGDRASAILHFGEYLANFSQWLKEFMGQLWQEYSTTGKILPQTSAQTFLDRIMKAADLKPLKHVVDRTPHLLELKEKYQHGDTKRSDQDARALLERQRVVANVIALSVVISVHFAKVCAQAVDFYLDEKYSLERERIVELCNSKNSTNDEIMAYIREAQRIGQQFGLWRDVSLSSTEPQVVIQQGHGHPDVIIEQGDRVFADFSFAHNDPKQFEDPHKVIPGRKIKSLQGLGVHKCPAGAFIDETMAEMFRVIFRQRNLARARENGLLRTTTLHPNPAPWDSEVFLDDDVDGYSFCPRKLMLEFDADENIKTGKRWEFTDDRVFFYLNWSLTIVKIIIALIIIIRYIFMPTIPGFITSLPSYLSLSPKQLDPECRNMTEIVPYTINSFRPKWFGLFGEPTPIIYHTPRGRRGHKVTIIAIDKRDIQLRYWVDEKDRGTIPIDLDPSVDCGEDIVKCLDLGFSAALIDIPPGRHTFKAEIVRQENETFTWGDRRRRRVKMKVDECL
;
A
#
# COMPACT_ATOMS: atom_id res chain seq x y z
N MET A 1 9.14 -8.14 -42.32
CA MET A 1 9.73 -8.16 -43.67
C MET A 1 10.94 -9.08 -43.65
N LEU A 2 10.73 -10.36 -43.94
CA LEU A 2 11.80 -11.27 -44.32
C LEU A 2 11.34 -11.80 -45.68
N PHE A 3 12.23 -11.91 -46.67
CA PHE A 3 11.94 -12.28 -48.07
C PHE A 3 11.43 -11.13 -48.96
N ALA A 4 12.38 -10.30 -49.43
CA ALA A 4 12.20 -9.62 -50.70
C ALA A 4 12.84 -10.51 -51.78
N GLY A 5 12.12 -10.77 -52.88
CA GLY A 5 12.71 -11.39 -54.07
C GLY A 5 13.82 -10.50 -54.64
N LEU A 6 14.72 -11.08 -55.45
CA LEU A 6 15.65 -10.26 -56.24
C LEU A 6 14.83 -9.32 -57.12
N GLN A 7 15.13 -8.03 -57.10
CA GLN A 7 14.36 -7.01 -57.81
C GLN A 7 14.96 -6.65 -59.18
N SER A 8 16.18 -7.10 -59.46
CA SER A 8 16.88 -6.82 -60.72
C SER A 8 18.01 -7.83 -61.01
N PHE A 9 18.43 -7.93 -62.27
CA PHE A 9 19.57 -8.75 -62.68
C PHE A 9 20.91 -8.27 -62.09
N SER A 10 21.05 -6.96 -61.83
CA SER A 10 22.23 -6.39 -61.17
C SER A 10 22.30 -6.71 -59.67
N GLU A 11 21.16 -7.01 -59.03
CA GLU A 11 21.13 -7.55 -57.66
C GLU A 11 21.52 -9.03 -57.64
N TRP A 12 21.20 -9.77 -58.71
CA TRP A 12 21.50 -11.18 -58.88
C TRP A 12 22.99 -11.45 -59.15
N ASN A 13 23.63 -10.64 -59.99
CA ASN A 13 25.06 -10.73 -60.29
C ASN A 13 25.65 -9.34 -60.56
N THR A 14 26.70 -8.94 -59.83
CA THR A 14 27.29 -7.60 -60.00
C THR A 14 28.14 -7.46 -61.26
N ASN A 15 28.45 -8.55 -61.97
CA ASN A 15 29.13 -8.49 -63.26
C ASN A 15 28.16 -7.94 -64.33
N PRO A 16 28.41 -6.74 -64.88
CA PRO A 16 27.48 -6.06 -65.79
C PRO A 16 27.34 -6.74 -67.15
N ASP A 17 28.25 -7.63 -67.53
CA ASP A 17 28.12 -8.41 -68.77
C ASP A 17 27.21 -9.62 -68.58
N ILE A 18 27.29 -10.28 -67.42
CA ILE A 18 26.42 -11.42 -67.06
C ILE A 18 24.99 -10.93 -66.81
N ALA A 19 24.83 -9.86 -66.01
CA ALA A 19 23.52 -9.30 -65.70
C ALA A 19 22.78 -8.82 -66.96
N ARG A 20 23.48 -8.13 -67.87
CA ARG A 20 22.90 -7.65 -69.14
C ARG A 20 22.54 -8.78 -70.09
N ALA A 21 23.40 -9.80 -70.22
CA ALA A 21 23.09 -10.96 -71.05
C ALA A 21 21.85 -11.71 -70.55
N ALA A 22 21.68 -11.83 -69.22
CA ALA A 22 20.47 -12.39 -68.64
C ALA A 22 19.25 -11.48 -68.82
N GLU A 23 19.41 -10.17 -68.67
CA GLU A 23 18.33 -9.19 -68.90
C GLU A 23 17.84 -9.20 -70.35
N GLU A 24 18.74 -9.29 -71.33
CA GLU A 24 18.38 -9.42 -72.76
C GLU A 24 17.65 -10.73 -73.06
N LEU A 25 17.99 -11.83 -72.37
CA LEU A 25 17.39 -13.14 -72.61
C LEU A 25 16.03 -13.32 -71.91
N TYR A 26 15.92 -12.86 -70.66
CA TYR A 26 14.76 -13.12 -69.81
C TYR A 26 13.81 -11.93 -69.70
N GLU A 27 14.25 -10.72 -70.09
CA GLU A 27 13.56 -9.40 -70.04
C GLU A 27 13.19 -8.92 -68.63
N ASN A 28 12.69 -9.83 -67.79
CA ASN A 28 12.28 -9.58 -66.42
C ASN A 28 12.94 -10.62 -65.49
N ILE A 29 13.44 -10.17 -64.33
CA ILE A 29 14.08 -11.02 -63.32
C ILE A 29 13.18 -12.16 -62.84
N ASP A 30 11.85 -11.97 -62.85
CA ASP A 30 10.88 -13.00 -62.48
C ASP A 30 10.82 -14.17 -63.47
N ASN A 31 11.31 -13.98 -64.71
CA ASN A 31 11.39 -15.03 -65.72
C ASN A 31 12.70 -15.84 -65.65
N LEU A 32 13.64 -15.47 -64.77
CA LEU A 32 14.93 -16.15 -64.64
C LEU A 32 14.72 -17.60 -64.18
N GLU A 33 15.19 -18.54 -64.99
CA GLU A 33 15.09 -19.97 -64.69
C GLU A 33 15.91 -20.32 -63.44
N LEU A 34 15.40 -21.26 -62.63
CA LEU A 34 16.00 -21.61 -61.35
C LEU A 34 17.46 -22.06 -61.47
N TYR A 35 17.81 -22.91 -62.44
CA TYR A 35 19.17 -23.46 -62.53
C TYR A 35 20.23 -22.40 -62.88
N PRO A 36 20.09 -21.63 -63.98
CA PRO A 36 20.95 -20.48 -64.25
C PRO A 36 20.91 -19.48 -63.09
N GLY A 37 19.72 -19.18 -62.57
CA GLY A 37 19.51 -18.27 -61.47
C GLY A 37 20.24 -18.65 -60.19
N LEU A 38 20.40 -19.93 -59.87
CA LEU A 38 21.21 -20.36 -58.72
C LEU A 38 22.71 -20.35 -59.05
N LEU A 39 23.12 -20.96 -60.17
CA LEU A 39 24.54 -21.20 -60.48
C LEU A 39 25.32 -19.91 -60.77
N ALA A 40 24.66 -18.92 -61.36
CA ALA A 40 25.26 -17.63 -61.68
C ALA A 40 24.84 -16.51 -60.71
N GLU A 41 24.14 -16.82 -59.61
CA GLU A 41 23.98 -15.86 -58.51
C GLU A 41 25.33 -15.65 -57.82
N GLU A 42 25.68 -14.38 -57.60
CA GLU A 42 26.97 -14.06 -57.04
C GLU A 42 27.11 -14.58 -55.59
N PRO A 43 28.24 -15.25 -55.25
CA PRO A 43 28.48 -15.74 -53.90
C PRO A 43 28.41 -14.64 -52.85
N THR A 44 27.69 -14.90 -51.76
CA THR A 44 27.67 -13.97 -50.63
C THR A 44 28.98 -14.09 -49.85
N ALA A 45 29.80 -13.03 -49.84
CA ALA A 45 31.15 -13.02 -49.28
C ALA A 45 31.26 -13.47 -47.80
N ASP A 46 30.16 -13.39 -47.05
CA ASP A 46 30.11 -13.69 -45.62
C ASP A 46 29.33 -14.98 -45.26
N SER A 47 28.90 -15.79 -46.23
CA SER A 47 28.05 -16.97 -45.95
C SER A 47 28.83 -18.19 -45.43
N GLY A 48 30.14 -18.27 -45.68
CA GLY A 48 30.97 -19.42 -45.36
C GLY A 48 30.76 -20.66 -46.26
N PHE A 49 29.72 -20.66 -47.11
CA PHE A 49 29.41 -21.75 -48.04
C PHE A 49 29.87 -21.47 -49.48
N GLY A 50 30.15 -20.21 -49.81
CA GLY A 50 30.51 -19.81 -51.18
C GLY A 50 29.34 -19.88 -52.18
N PHE A 51 28.10 -20.00 -51.69
CA PHE A 51 26.90 -19.96 -52.53
C PHE A 51 26.34 -18.54 -52.65
N GLY A 52 25.55 -18.34 -53.71
CA GLY A 52 24.65 -17.20 -53.83
C GLY A 52 23.63 -17.13 -52.68
N ARG A 53 23.00 -15.96 -52.52
CA ARG A 53 22.03 -15.69 -51.45
C ARG A 53 20.92 -16.74 -51.44
N THR A 54 20.34 -17.04 -52.59
CA THR A 54 19.21 -17.95 -52.75
C THR A 54 19.55 -19.38 -52.35
N MET A 55 20.69 -19.92 -52.82
CA MET A 55 21.16 -21.26 -52.43
C MET A 55 21.49 -21.36 -50.94
N THR A 56 22.16 -20.35 -50.39
CA THR A 56 22.50 -20.31 -48.96
C THR A 56 21.24 -20.41 -48.10
N TRP A 57 20.20 -19.66 -48.44
CA TRP A 57 18.93 -19.71 -47.71
C TRP A 57 18.16 -21.01 -47.90
N GLY A 58 18.12 -21.55 -49.12
CA GLY A 58 17.50 -22.84 -49.39
C GLY A 58 18.13 -23.97 -48.56
N LEU A 59 19.45 -23.97 -48.45
CA LEU A 59 20.19 -24.92 -47.61
C LEU A 59 19.85 -24.73 -46.12
N ILE A 60 19.87 -23.49 -45.61
CA ILE A 60 19.50 -23.22 -44.22
C ILE A 60 18.07 -23.66 -43.93
N ALA A 61 17.13 -23.39 -44.83
CA ALA A 61 15.73 -23.80 -44.69
C ALA A 61 15.59 -25.34 -44.66
N ASP A 62 16.28 -26.07 -45.54
CA ASP A 62 16.28 -27.54 -45.54
C ASP A 62 16.88 -28.11 -44.25
N ILE A 63 18.06 -27.63 -43.83
CA ILE A 63 18.71 -28.08 -42.59
C ILE A 63 17.80 -27.86 -41.37
N VAL A 64 17.24 -26.65 -41.24
CA VAL A 64 16.34 -26.32 -40.13
C VAL A 64 15.09 -27.20 -40.16
N THR A 65 14.52 -27.45 -41.34
CA THR A 65 13.34 -28.32 -41.50
C THR A 65 13.66 -29.75 -41.10
N ARG A 66 14.80 -30.31 -41.57
CA ARG A 66 15.24 -31.67 -41.19
C ARG A 66 15.42 -31.84 -39.69
N ILE A 67 16.06 -30.87 -39.02
CA ILE A 67 16.24 -30.91 -37.57
C ILE A 67 14.89 -30.85 -36.85
N ARG A 68 13.99 -29.96 -37.30
CA ARG A 68 12.65 -29.81 -36.70
C ARG A 68 11.72 -30.98 -36.98
N SER A 69 11.95 -31.77 -38.03
CA SER A 69 11.16 -32.95 -38.39
C SER A 69 11.78 -34.27 -37.94
N ASP A 70 12.88 -34.26 -37.16
CA ASP A 70 13.50 -35.49 -36.67
C ASP A 70 12.52 -36.24 -35.74
N PRO A 71 12.11 -37.48 -36.08
CA PRO A 71 11.15 -38.24 -35.31
C PRO A 71 11.59 -38.50 -33.85
N ARG A 72 12.89 -38.52 -33.57
CA ARG A 72 13.43 -38.72 -32.22
C ARG A 72 13.03 -37.60 -31.26
N PHE A 73 12.85 -36.39 -31.78
CA PHE A 73 12.46 -35.22 -31.00
C PHE A 73 10.98 -34.86 -31.15
N THR A 74 10.29 -35.38 -32.17
CA THR A 74 8.93 -34.94 -32.54
C THR A 74 7.83 -35.97 -32.36
N ALA A 75 8.12 -37.27 -32.27
CA ALA A 75 7.09 -38.31 -32.18
C ALA A 75 6.14 -38.13 -30.98
N LYS A 76 6.69 -37.68 -29.84
CA LYS A 76 5.95 -37.36 -28.61
C LYS A 76 5.72 -35.86 -28.39
N PHE A 77 6.11 -35.01 -29.34
CA PHE A 77 5.91 -33.57 -29.23
C PHE A 77 4.49 -33.19 -29.69
N LYS A 78 3.49 -33.61 -28.92
CA LYS A 78 2.06 -33.39 -29.18
C LYS A 78 1.36 -32.95 -27.90
N GLU A 79 0.27 -32.19 -28.03
CA GLU A 79 -0.50 -31.67 -26.89
C GLU A 79 -1.12 -32.78 -26.01
N GLU A 80 -1.24 -34.01 -26.53
CA GLU A 80 -1.73 -35.19 -25.80
C GLU A 80 -0.66 -35.82 -24.87
N GLU A 81 0.62 -35.68 -25.23
CA GLU A 81 1.77 -36.26 -24.51
C GLU A 81 2.45 -35.23 -23.60
N LEU A 82 2.21 -33.94 -23.82
CA LEU A 82 2.72 -32.82 -23.04
C LEU A 82 1.57 -32.10 -22.34
N THR A 83 1.86 -31.34 -21.28
CA THR A 83 0.86 -30.39 -20.78
C THR A 83 0.60 -29.34 -21.87
N LYS A 84 -0.64 -28.84 -21.99
CA LYS A 84 -0.96 -27.75 -22.93
C LYS A 84 -0.01 -26.56 -22.79
N TRP A 85 0.32 -26.23 -21.53
CA TRP A 85 1.35 -25.24 -21.21
C TRP A 85 2.72 -25.63 -21.80
N GLY A 86 3.23 -26.84 -21.52
CA GLY A 86 4.54 -27.28 -21.98
C GLY A 86 4.64 -27.37 -23.50
N TYR A 87 3.57 -27.80 -24.17
CA TYR A 87 3.46 -27.77 -25.63
C TYR A 87 3.52 -26.33 -26.16
N ARG A 88 2.71 -25.41 -25.62
CA ARG A 88 2.71 -23.98 -26.01
C ARG A 88 4.02 -23.27 -25.68
N ASP A 89 4.67 -23.60 -24.56
CA ASP A 89 5.94 -22.99 -24.12
C ASP A 89 7.08 -23.27 -25.12
N CYS A 90 7.01 -24.41 -25.81
CA CYS A 90 7.95 -24.81 -26.84
C CYS A 90 7.60 -24.27 -28.24
N MET A 91 6.45 -23.61 -28.42
CA MET A 91 6.02 -23.02 -29.68
C MET A 91 6.42 -21.55 -29.79
N THR A 92 6.86 -21.13 -30.97
CA THR A 92 7.02 -19.71 -31.30
C THR A 92 5.63 -19.11 -31.55
N THR A 93 5.16 -18.17 -30.74
CA THR A 93 3.83 -17.59 -30.94
C THR A 93 3.88 -16.39 -31.89
N ALA A 94 2.92 -16.31 -32.83
CA ALA A 94 2.82 -15.22 -33.80
C ALA A 94 2.57 -13.84 -33.15
N SER A 95 2.03 -13.81 -31.93
CA SER A 95 1.78 -12.59 -31.13
C SER A 95 3.04 -11.87 -30.66
N LEU A 96 4.23 -12.48 -30.84
CA LEU A 96 5.53 -12.01 -30.38
C LEU A 96 6.49 -11.71 -31.54
N SER A 97 5.95 -11.43 -32.72
CA SER A 97 6.68 -11.35 -34.00
C SER A 97 7.76 -10.26 -34.12
N LYS A 98 8.09 -9.53 -33.05
CA LYS A 98 9.12 -8.50 -33.04
C LYS A 98 10.18 -8.81 -31.96
N GLY A 99 11.38 -9.23 -32.39
CA GLY A 99 12.60 -9.22 -31.57
C GLY A 99 13.15 -10.56 -31.06
N PRO A 100 14.25 -10.52 -30.28
CA PRO A 100 14.97 -11.70 -29.80
C PRO A 100 14.20 -12.52 -28.75
N PHE A 101 13.09 -11.98 -28.23
CA PHE A 101 12.32 -12.57 -27.12
C PHE A 101 11.45 -13.77 -27.51
N ASN A 102 11.24 -14.01 -28.81
CA ASN A 102 10.53 -15.19 -29.32
C ASN A 102 11.47 -16.40 -29.56
N ALA A 103 12.77 -16.26 -29.27
CA ALA A 103 13.72 -17.35 -29.41
C ALA A 103 13.76 -18.24 -28.14
N LEU A 104 13.87 -19.55 -28.36
CA LEU A 104 13.89 -20.54 -27.27
C LEU A 104 15.11 -20.41 -26.36
N MET A 105 16.28 -20.03 -26.90
CA MET A 105 17.52 -19.94 -26.11
C MET A 105 17.50 -18.78 -25.10
N PRO A 106 17.12 -17.54 -25.46
CA PRO A 106 16.90 -16.47 -24.47
C PRO A 106 15.91 -16.88 -23.38
N LYS A 107 14.78 -17.49 -23.76
CA LYS A 107 13.79 -17.99 -22.82
C LYS A 107 14.38 -19.00 -21.82
N LEU A 108 15.14 -19.97 -22.32
CA LEU A 108 15.83 -20.95 -21.49
C LEU A 108 16.84 -20.28 -20.54
N LEU A 109 17.72 -19.40 -21.04
CA LEU A 109 18.75 -18.73 -20.23
C LEU A 109 18.15 -17.87 -19.14
N HIS A 110 17.09 -17.12 -19.43
CA HIS A 110 16.44 -16.30 -18.42
C HIS A 110 15.62 -17.10 -17.42
N ARG A 111 15.05 -18.25 -17.80
CA ARG A 111 14.34 -19.12 -16.86
C ARG A 111 15.30 -19.89 -15.95
N THR A 112 16.46 -20.31 -16.47
CA THR A 112 17.46 -21.10 -15.73
C THR A 112 18.49 -20.25 -14.99
N LEU A 113 18.74 -19.03 -15.46
CA LEU A 113 19.73 -18.11 -14.89
C LEU A 113 19.17 -16.68 -14.76
N PRO A 114 17.96 -16.48 -14.19
CA PRO A 114 17.26 -15.19 -14.15
C PRO A 114 18.05 -14.09 -13.43
N HIS A 115 18.94 -14.47 -12.51
CA HIS A 115 19.73 -13.53 -11.72
C HIS A 115 21.11 -13.22 -12.30
N ASN A 116 21.57 -14.03 -13.26
CA ASN A 116 22.82 -13.81 -13.97
C ASN A 116 22.61 -12.88 -15.17
N PHE A 117 21.44 -12.95 -15.81
CA PHE A 117 21.13 -12.20 -17.02
C PHE A 117 19.96 -11.23 -16.79
N PRO A 118 20.23 -9.91 -16.69
CA PRO A 118 19.18 -8.89 -16.75
C PRO A 118 18.35 -9.02 -18.03
N TYR A 119 17.04 -8.70 -18.00
CA TYR A 119 16.12 -8.93 -19.14
C TYR A 119 16.61 -8.38 -20.49
N LYS A 120 17.34 -7.25 -20.48
CA LYS A 120 17.87 -6.56 -21.66
C LYS A 120 19.31 -6.97 -22.02
N ASN A 121 19.84 -8.01 -21.40
CA ASN A 121 21.23 -8.39 -21.55
C ASN A 121 21.49 -9.00 -22.93
N ALA A 122 22.47 -8.47 -23.66
CA ALA A 122 22.79 -8.93 -25.00
C ALA A 122 23.32 -10.37 -25.02
N TYR A 123 23.98 -10.85 -23.94
CA TYR A 123 24.49 -12.22 -23.88
C TYR A 123 23.37 -13.26 -23.71
N SER A 124 22.20 -12.88 -23.19
CA SER A 124 21.04 -13.78 -23.14
C SER A 124 20.15 -13.65 -24.36
N LEU A 125 19.94 -12.43 -24.87
CA LEU A 125 19.09 -12.16 -26.04
C LEU A 125 19.76 -12.58 -27.36
N TYR A 126 21.09 -12.52 -27.43
CA TYR A 126 21.89 -12.92 -28.59
C TYR A 126 23.06 -13.82 -28.14
N PRO A 127 22.77 -15.03 -27.62
CA PRO A 127 23.75 -15.86 -26.92
C PRO A 127 24.85 -16.44 -27.81
N PHE A 128 24.65 -16.42 -29.12
CA PHE A 128 25.63 -16.86 -30.11
C PHE A 128 26.43 -15.70 -30.73
N THR A 129 26.31 -14.50 -30.17
CA THR A 129 27.00 -13.30 -30.67
C THR A 129 27.94 -12.75 -29.61
N VAL A 130 29.23 -12.59 -29.97
CA VAL A 130 30.20 -11.88 -29.13
C VAL A 130 30.04 -10.37 -29.34
N PRO A 131 29.82 -9.54 -28.30
CA PRO A 131 29.51 -8.12 -28.45
C PRO A 131 30.75 -7.25 -28.77
N THR A 132 31.29 -7.41 -29.97
CA THR A 132 32.27 -6.50 -30.61
C THR A 132 31.60 -5.19 -31.07
N PRO A 133 32.36 -4.12 -31.39
CA PRO A 133 31.79 -2.89 -31.94
C PRO A 133 30.89 -3.12 -33.19
N GLU A 134 31.29 -4.03 -34.08
CA GLU A 134 30.58 -4.33 -35.32
C GLU A 134 29.28 -5.10 -35.08
N SER A 135 29.32 -6.10 -34.20
CA SER A 135 28.12 -6.87 -33.84
C SER A 135 27.12 -6.01 -33.06
N LYS A 136 27.58 -5.13 -32.17
CA LYS A 136 26.74 -4.14 -31.50
C LYS A 136 26.02 -3.23 -32.49
N LYS A 137 26.74 -2.73 -33.50
CA LYS A 137 26.16 -1.92 -34.58
C LYS A 137 25.08 -2.69 -35.34
N ARG A 138 25.38 -3.92 -35.78
CA ARG A 138 24.41 -4.79 -36.48
C ARG A 138 23.17 -5.11 -35.65
N ILE A 139 23.35 -5.45 -34.37
CA ILE A 139 22.22 -5.68 -33.46
C ILE A 139 21.37 -4.41 -33.32
N GLY A 140 22.01 -3.24 -33.22
CA GLY A 140 21.30 -1.95 -33.19
C GLY A 140 20.48 -1.68 -34.46
N GLU A 141 20.98 -2.06 -35.63
CA GLU A 141 20.26 -1.96 -36.91
C GLU A 141 19.03 -2.89 -36.92
N PHE A 142 19.17 -4.14 -36.48
CA PHE A 142 18.04 -5.07 -36.37
C PHE A 142 16.97 -4.59 -35.39
N ILE A 143 17.37 -4.04 -34.24
CA ILE A 143 16.45 -3.46 -33.26
C ILE A 143 15.65 -2.30 -33.86
N LYS A 144 16.32 -1.42 -34.62
CA LYS A 144 15.67 -0.31 -35.34
C LYS A 144 14.70 -0.80 -36.41
N GLN A 145 15.11 -1.78 -37.22
CA GLN A 145 14.26 -2.38 -38.26
C GLN A 145 13.03 -3.09 -37.67
N ALA A 146 13.19 -3.72 -36.50
CA ALA A 146 12.09 -4.35 -35.78
C ALA A 146 11.23 -3.36 -34.99
N GLU A 147 11.54 -2.05 -35.04
CA GLU A 147 10.86 -0.98 -34.29
C GLU A 147 10.81 -1.24 -32.77
N LEU A 148 11.81 -1.95 -32.26
CA LEU A 148 11.87 -2.31 -30.84
C LEU A 148 12.44 -1.14 -30.03
N LYS A 149 11.67 -0.68 -29.05
CA LYS A 149 12.14 0.28 -28.04
C LYS A 149 12.95 -0.42 -26.96
N LEU A 150 14.08 -1.02 -27.34
CA LEU A 150 14.95 -1.77 -26.44
C LEU A 150 16.37 -1.21 -26.46
N ASP A 151 16.82 -0.69 -25.33
CA ASP A 151 18.23 -0.41 -25.08
C ASP A 151 18.89 -1.67 -24.50
N LEU A 152 19.97 -2.15 -25.10
CA LEU A 152 20.63 -3.40 -24.71
C LEU A 152 21.72 -3.18 -23.67
N ASP A 153 21.76 -4.07 -22.68
CA ASP A 153 22.84 -4.15 -21.71
C ASP A 153 23.95 -5.11 -22.20
N PHE A 154 25.16 -4.60 -22.36
CA PHE A 154 26.33 -5.37 -22.77
C PHE A 154 27.25 -5.74 -21.61
N SER A 155 26.81 -5.56 -20.36
CA SER A 155 27.53 -6.02 -19.18
C SER A 155 27.66 -7.55 -19.18
N ARG A 156 28.82 -8.05 -18.73
CA ARG A 156 29.04 -9.49 -18.61
C ARG A 156 28.20 -10.05 -17.45
N PRO A 157 27.58 -11.24 -17.59
CA PRO A 157 26.81 -11.88 -16.52
C PRO A 157 27.70 -12.14 -15.31
N LYS A 158 27.43 -11.45 -14.19
CA LYS A 158 28.13 -11.66 -12.92
C LYS A 158 27.22 -11.28 -11.76
N LYS A 159 26.49 -12.25 -11.22
CA LYS A 159 25.91 -12.15 -9.87
C LYS A 159 25.89 -13.55 -9.25
N LYS A 160 26.71 -13.80 -8.22
CA LYS A 160 26.48 -14.94 -7.34
C LYS A 160 25.40 -14.52 -6.35
N VAL A 161 24.40 -15.38 -6.14
CA VAL A 161 23.37 -15.13 -5.13
C VAL A 161 23.89 -15.61 -3.78
N LYS A 162 23.83 -14.74 -2.78
CA LYS A 162 24.16 -15.01 -1.38
C LYS A 162 22.86 -15.06 -0.59
N VAL A 163 22.64 -16.13 0.19
CA VAL A 163 21.39 -16.33 0.92
C VAL A 163 21.59 -16.04 2.40
N LEU A 164 20.71 -15.22 2.98
CA LEU A 164 20.62 -14.99 4.42
C LEU A 164 19.41 -15.73 4.97
N ARG A 165 19.62 -16.48 6.05
CA ARG A 165 18.67 -17.44 6.62
C ARG A 165 18.24 -17.13 8.06
N THR A 166 18.82 -16.12 8.69
CA THR A 166 18.47 -15.76 10.08
C THR A 166 17.96 -14.34 10.15
N ILE A 167 17.09 -14.07 11.13
CA ILE A 167 16.48 -12.76 11.32
C ILE A 167 17.56 -11.71 11.60
N GLU A 168 18.61 -12.08 12.33
CA GLU A 168 19.73 -11.22 12.69
C GLU A 168 20.57 -10.83 11.46
N ALA A 169 20.92 -11.80 10.61
CA ALA A 169 21.66 -11.54 9.37
C ALA A 169 20.86 -10.67 8.41
N ILE A 170 19.58 -11.01 8.21
CA ILE A 170 18.67 -10.22 7.37
C ILE A 170 18.55 -8.80 7.92
N SER A 171 18.37 -8.63 9.23
CA SER A 171 18.29 -7.33 9.88
C SER A 171 19.57 -6.51 9.67
N LYS A 172 20.76 -7.12 9.77
CA LYS A 172 22.03 -6.43 9.55
C LYS A 172 22.12 -5.84 8.15
N VAL A 173 21.73 -6.60 7.12
CA VAL A 173 21.73 -6.16 5.72
C VAL A 173 20.63 -5.12 5.45
N PHE A 174 19.42 -5.32 6.00
CA PHE A 174 18.26 -4.48 5.69
C PHE A 174 18.26 -3.12 6.40
N ASN A 175 19.16 -2.92 7.37
CA ASN A 175 19.39 -1.63 8.03
C ASN A 175 20.57 -0.82 7.45
N ASP A 176 21.22 -1.31 6.39
CA ASP A 176 22.29 -0.60 5.69
C ASP A 176 21.96 -0.43 4.19
N PRO A 177 21.04 0.49 3.85
CA PRO A 177 20.62 0.70 2.46
C PRO A 177 21.73 1.29 1.57
N VAL A 178 22.80 1.83 2.16
CA VAL A 178 23.95 2.35 1.42
C VAL A 178 24.77 1.20 0.85
N LYS A 179 25.08 0.18 1.66
CA LYS A 179 25.79 -1.02 1.18
C LYS A 179 24.88 -2.00 0.45
N PHE A 180 23.61 -2.03 0.82
CA PHE A 180 22.63 -2.99 0.32
C PHE A 180 21.37 -2.30 -0.20
N PRO A 181 21.44 -1.63 -1.36
CA PRO A 181 20.30 -0.90 -1.92
C PRO A 181 19.17 -1.81 -2.41
N SER A 182 17.97 -1.24 -2.48
CA SER A 182 16.78 -1.91 -3.01
C SER A 182 16.87 -2.09 -4.53
N PRO A 183 16.69 -3.31 -5.06
CA PRO A 183 16.76 -3.55 -6.50
C PRO A 183 15.55 -3.02 -7.28
N CYS A 184 14.48 -2.63 -6.60
CA CYS A 184 13.25 -2.16 -7.22
C CYS A 184 13.30 -0.68 -7.62
N ASN A 185 14.36 0.05 -7.24
CA ASN A 185 14.49 1.51 -7.45
C ASN A 185 14.23 1.90 -8.91
N GLN A 186 14.91 1.25 -9.86
CA GLN A 186 14.75 1.54 -11.28
C GLN A 186 13.33 1.23 -11.79
N ASN A 187 12.76 0.09 -11.39
CA ASN A 187 11.40 -0.29 -11.81
C ASN A 187 10.36 0.72 -11.31
N PHE A 188 10.49 1.20 -10.07
CA PHE A 188 9.61 2.26 -9.56
C PHE A 188 9.77 3.56 -10.34
N ARG A 189 11.00 4.00 -10.64
CA ARG A 189 11.21 5.22 -11.43
C ARG A 189 10.57 5.12 -12.81
N GLU A 190 10.75 4.00 -13.50
CA GLU A 190 10.15 3.77 -14.82
C GLU A 190 8.62 3.76 -14.75
N LEU A 191 8.06 3.20 -13.68
CA LEU A 191 6.61 3.13 -13.48
C LEU A 191 6.02 4.50 -13.07
N THR A 192 6.72 5.32 -12.29
CA THR A 192 6.17 6.54 -11.67
C THR A 192 6.67 7.85 -12.30
N GLY A 193 6.85 7.85 -13.62
CA GLY A 193 7.23 9.06 -14.38
C GLY A 193 8.62 9.63 -14.04
N GLY A 194 9.51 8.79 -13.53
CA GLY A 194 10.90 9.12 -13.16
C GLY A 194 11.12 9.38 -11.67
N TYR A 195 10.07 9.49 -10.85
CA TYR A 195 10.21 9.88 -9.45
C TYR A 195 10.74 8.76 -8.55
N GLY A 196 10.19 7.55 -8.67
CA GLY A 196 10.48 6.43 -7.76
C GLY A 196 9.40 6.24 -6.69
N ASN A 197 9.75 5.56 -5.59
CA ASN A 197 8.88 5.32 -4.43
C ASN A 197 9.73 4.98 -3.19
N MET A 198 9.18 5.15 -1.98
CA MET A 198 9.88 4.82 -0.73
C MET A 198 10.44 3.39 -0.69
N LEU A 199 9.79 2.40 -1.30
CA LEU A 199 10.31 1.01 -1.33
C LEU A 199 11.59 0.84 -2.19
N GLY A 200 11.91 1.84 -3.00
CA GLY A 200 13.13 1.92 -3.79
C GLY A 200 14.10 3.01 -3.33
N PHE A 201 13.82 3.76 -2.26
CA PHE A 201 14.67 4.89 -1.84
C PHE A 201 15.68 4.49 -0.78
N ASP A 202 16.95 4.51 -1.16
CA ASP A 202 18.06 4.19 -0.25
C ASP A 202 18.52 5.40 0.59
N ASP A 203 18.15 6.64 0.21
CA ASP A 203 18.33 7.85 1.04
C ASP A 203 17.23 7.91 2.12
N LEU A 204 17.64 7.80 3.39
CA LEU A 204 16.71 7.76 4.52
C LEU A 204 15.83 8.99 4.65
N ALA A 205 16.32 10.19 4.31
CA ALA A 205 15.50 11.40 4.46
C ALA A 205 14.44 11.50 3.36
N LEU A 206 14.75 11.07 2.14
CA LEU A 206 13.77 10.95 1.07
C LEU A 206 12.75 9.86 1.39
N HIS A 207 13.23 8.68 1.81
CA HIS A 207 12.41 7.56 2.25
C HIS A 207 11.39 7.97 3.32
N ASP A 208 11.86 8.54 4.43
CA ASP A 208 11.01 8.85 5.58
C ASP A 208 9.99 9.94 5.26
N ARG A 209 10.34 10.90 4.39
CA ARG A 209 9.39 11.93 3.95
C ARG A 209 8.21 11.34 3.19
N ASP A 210 8.46 10.37 2.32
CA ASP A 210 7.44 9.71 1.50
C ASP A 210 6.63 8.69 2.27
N LEU A 211 7.30 7.99 3.19
CA LEU A 211 6.65 7.13 4.16
C LEU A 211 5.63 7.93 5.00
N MET A 212 6.06 9.04 5.60
CA MET A 212 5.19 9.87 6.43
C MET A 212 4.03 10.44 5.62
N LEU A 213 4.30 10.95 4.41
CA LEU A 213 3.29 11.42 3.46
C LEU A 213 2.17 10.39 3.26
N THR A 214 2.56 9.16 2.95
CA THR A 214 1.64 8.05 2.69
C THR A 214 0.84 7.67 3.94
N LEU A 215 1.50 7.58 5.09
CA LEU A 215 0.84 7.25 6.36
C LEU A 215 -0.13 8.32 6.85
N PHE A 216 0.20 9.60 6.69
CA PHE A 216 -0.70 10.70 7.05
C PHE A 216 -1.99 10.70 6.20
N ALA A 217 -1.88 10.34 4.91
CA ALA A 217 -3.03 10.24 4.04
C ALA A 217 -3.92 9.03 4.38
N LEU A 218 -3.28 7.88 4.65
CA LEU A 218 -3.95 6.62 4.94
C LEU A 218 -4.57 6.59 6.35
N PHE A 219 -3.88 7.15 7.34
CA PHE A 219 -4.28 7.15 8.76
C PHE A 219 -4.35 8.58 9.34
N PRO A 220 -5.34 9.39 8.94
CA PRO A 220 -5.49 10.76 9.43
C PRO A 220 -5.80 10.85 10.94
N ASP A 221 -6.33 9.79 11.53
CA ASP A 221 -6.71 9.74 12.94
C ASP A 221 -6.64 8.30 13.50
N LYS A 222 -6.73 8.17 14.83
CA LYS A 222 -6.61 6.90 15.54
C LYS A 222 -7.68 5.86 15.18
N GLY A 223 -8.84 6.29 14.66
CA GLY A 223 -9.93 5.40 14.27
C GLY A 223 -9.90 5.00 12.79
N ALA A 224 -8.98 5.55 11.99
CA ALA A 224 -8.97 5.35 10.54
C ALA A 224 -8.84 3.88 10.14
N ALA A 225 -7.89 3.15 10.73
CA ALA A 225 -7.67 1.74 10.43
C ALA A 225 -8.93 0.88 10.66
N LYS A 226 -9.61 1.09 11.80
CA LYS A 226 -10.88 0.39 12.12
C LYS A 226 -12.00 0.69 11.14
N ARG A 227 -12.15 1.95 10.72
CA ARG A 227 -13.17 2.33 9.73
C ARG A 227 -12.88 1.70 8.38
N ILE A 228 -11.61 1.65 7.98
CA ILE A 228 -11.20 0.97 6.74
C ILE A 228 -11.50 -0.54 6.86
N GLY A 229 -11.17 -1.17 7.99
CA GLY A 229 -11.55 -2.56 8.28
C GLY A 229 -13.04 -2.81 8.12
N ALA A 230 -13.89 -1.98 8.74
CA ALA A 230 -15.34 -2.06 8.60
C ALA A 230 -15.79 -1.96 7.13
N THR A 231 -15.23 -1.02 6.36
CA THR A 231 -15.52 -0.91 4.92
C THR A 231 -15.11 -2.15 4.12
N PHE A 232 -13.97 -2.77 4.45
CA PHE A 232 -13.56 -4.04 3.84
C PHE A 232 -14.54 -5.16 4.17
N GLY A 233 -14.98 -5.27 5.43
CA GLY A 233 -15.99 -6.24 5.84
C GLY A 233 -17.32 -6.04 5.12
N GLU A 234 -17.81 -4.79 5.03
CA GLU A 234 -19.06 -4.45 4.32
C GLU A 234 -18.99 -4.79 2.83
N LYS A 235 -17.92 -4.40 2.14
CA LYS A 235 -17.72 -4.70 0.71
C LYS A 235 -17.58 -6.19 0.46
N ALA A 236 -16.76 -6.89 1.24
CA ALA A 236 -16.61 -8.34 1.11
C ALA A 236 -17.95 -9.06 1.28
N GLN A 237 -18.76 -8.61 2.24
CA GLN A 237 -20.08 -9.15 2.46
C GLN A 237 -21.07 -8.84 1.31
N GLU A 238 -21.01 -7.63 0.76
CA GLU A 238 -21.78 -7.25 -0.43
C GLU A 238 -21.44 -8.14 -1.62
N TYR A 239 -20.15 -8.32 -1.91
CA TYR A 239 -19.70 -9.18 -2.99
C TYR A 239 -20.06 -10.65 -2.78
N LEU A 240 -19.88 -11.18 -1.56
CA LEU A 240 -20.28 -12.54 -1.23
C LEU A 240 -21.77 -12.76 -1.53
N ARG A 241 -22.63 -11.82 -1.13
CA ARG A 241 -24.07 -11.92 -1.39
C ARG A 241 -24.40 -11.81 -2.88
N ASP A 242 -23.83 -10.84 -3.57
CA ASP A 242 -24.26 -10.47 -4.92
C ASP A 242 -23.62 -11.31 -6.03
N ARG A 243 -22.52 -12.01 -5.75
CA ARG A 243 -21.76 -12.82 -6.73
C ARG A 243 -21.78 -14.32 -6.47
N CYS A 244 -22.45 -14.78 -5.41
CA CYS A 244 -22.67 -16.20 -5.21
C CYS A 244 -23.62 -16.77 -6.27
N THR A 245 -23.26 -17.95 -6.79
CA THR A 245 -24.19 -18.80 -7.54
C THR A 245 -24.97 -19.68 -6.56
N LEU A 246 -26.29 -19.59 -6.59
CA LEU A 246 -27.18 -20.36 -5.71
C LEU A 246 -27.61 -21.68 -6.38
N GLY A 247 -27.41 -22.80 -5.68
CA GLY A 247 -28.03 -24.09 -5.95
C GLY A 247 -29.20 -24.38 -4.99
N ASN A 248 -29.76 -25.59 -5.07
CA ASN A 248 -30.96 -26.00 -4.31
C ASN A 248 -30.81 -25.89 -2.77
N ALA A 249 -29.59 -25.84 -2.24
CA ALA A 249 -29.30 -25.56 -0.82
C ALA A 249 -27.88 -25.02 -0.55
N ARG A 250 -27.01 -24.99 -1.57
CA ARG A 250 -25.58 -24.65 -1.48
C ARG A 250 -25.32 -23.39 -2.30
N ALA A 251 -24.44 -22.52 -1.81
CA ALA A 251 -23.90 -21.41 -2.54
C ALA A 251 -22.48 -21.74 -3.04
N ARG A 252 -22.12 -21.18 -4.19
CA ARG A 252 -20.81 -21.31 -4.83
C ARG A 252 -20.24 -19.93 -5.15
N ILE A 253 -18.95 -19.69 -4.89
CA ILE A 253 -18.28 -18.44 -5.23
C ILE A 253 -16.81 -18.67 -5.58
N ASP A 254 -16.28 -17.90 -6.53
CA ASP A 254 -14.83 -17.73 -6.64
C ASP A 254 -14.38 -16.70 -5.62
N ILE A 255 -13.85 -17.15 -4.48
CA ILE A 255 -13.56 -16.22 -3.38
C ILE A 255 -12.43 -15.23 -3.73
N VAL A 256 -11.55 -15.59 -4.67
CA VAL A 256 -10.43 -14.74 -5.07
C VAL A 256 -10.93 -13.61 -5.96
N GLU A 257 -11.48 -13.93 -7.14
CA GLU A 257 -11.92 -12.91 -8.09
C GLU A 257 -13.17 -12.17 -7.59
N ASP A 258 -14.18 -12.90 -7.12
CA ASP A 258 -15.48 -12.31 -6.85
C ASP A 258 -15.55 -11.57 -5.52
N MET A 259 -14.66 -11.84 -4.56
CA MET A 259 -14.72 -11.21 -3.25
C MET A 259 -13.41 -10.52 -2.82
N ILE A 260 -12.30 -11.24 -2.74
CA ILE A 260 -11.05 -10.69 -2.18
C ILE A 260 -10.45 -9.62 -3.10
N ASP A 261 -10.23 -9.94 -4.37
CA ASP A 261 -9.69 -9.02 -5.37
C ASP A 261 -10.67 -7.86 -5.59
N ALA A 262 -11.97 -8.16 -5.76
CA ALA A 262 -13.02 -7.15 -5.92
C ALA A 262 -13.04 -6.14 -4.76
N THR A 263 -12.96 -6.60 -3.51
CA THR A 263 -12.91 -5.72 -2.33
C THR A 263 -11.71 -4.80 -2.36
N CYS A 264 -10.52 -5.34 -2.64
CA CYS A 264 -9.27 -4.58 -2.65
C CYS A 264 -9.25 -3.56 -3.78
N VAL A 265 -9.59 -3.97 -5.01
CA VAL A 265 -9.60 -3.12 -6.20
C VAL A 265 -10.65 -2.02 -6.07
N SER A 266 -11.88 -2.36 -5.69
CA SER A 266 -12.94 -1.35 -5.56
C SER A 266 -12.61 -0.35 -4.46
N TRP A 267 -12.06 -0.79 -3.34
CA TRP A 267 -11.63 0.13 -2.28
C TRP A 267 -10.52 1.07 -2.75
N VAL A 268 -9.48 0.57 -3.43
CA VAL A 268 -8.39 1.40 -3.98
C VAL A 268 -8.91 2.39 -5.01
N CYS A 269 -9.74 1.94 -5.95
CA CYS A 269 -10.31 2.79 -6.99
C CYS A 269 -11.21 3.88 -6.41
N GLU A 270 -12.06 3.58 -5.44
CA GLU A 270 -13.00 4.54 -4.85
C GLU A 270 -12.37 5.46 -3.79
N THR A 271 -11.34 4.98 -3.07
CA THR A 271 -10.81 5.65 -1.87
C THR A 271 -9.44 6.29 -2.07
N ILE A 272 -8.63 5.81 -3.01
CA ILE A 272 -7.26 6.29 -3.22
C ILE A 272 -7.11 6.97 -4.56
N TYR A 273 -7.61 6.34 -5.62
CA TYR A 273 -7.20 6.64 -6.99
C TYR A 273 -8.25 7.40 -7.82
N ASP A 274 -9.54 7.29 -7.47
CA ASP A 274 -10.67 7.90 -8.18
C ASP A 274 -10.92 7.28 -9.58
N ARG A 275 -10.80 5.95 -9.74
CA ARG A 275 -11.19 5.25 -10.99
C ARG A 275 -12.69 4.96 -10.93
N ASP A 276 -13.42 5.40 -11.93
CA ASP A 276 -14.82 5.02 -12.09
C ASP A 276 -14.90 3.54 -12.47
N LEU A 277 -15.44 2.73 -11.55
CA LEU A 277 -15.75 1.32 -11.79
C LEU A 277 -17.23 1.09 -12.13
N HIS A 278 -18.07 2.10 -11.88
CA HIS A 278 -19.52 2.03 -12.07
C HIS A 278 -19.92 2.79 -13.34
N PRO A 279 -20.94 2.31 -14.06
CA PRO A 279 -21.43 3.02 -15.24
C PRO A 279 -22.09 4.34 -14.84
N ASN A 280 -22.02 5.34 -15.71
CA ASN A 280 -22.73 6.61 -15.48
C ASN A 280 -24.26 6.39 -15.48
N GLU A 281 -25.02 7.38 -15.01
CA GLU A 281 -26.47 7.26 -14.84
C GLU A 281 -27.21 6.87 -16.14
N LYS A 282 -26.75 7.37 -17.29
CA LYS A 282 -27.34 7.06 -18.60
C LYS A 282 -27.09 5.60 -18.98
N GLU A 283 -25.86 5.11 -18.79
CA GLU A 283 -25.50 3.71 -19.04
C GLU A 283 -26.17 2.77 -18.05
N ARG A 284 -26.26 3.14 -16.77
CA ARG A 284 -26.99 2.37 -15.74
C ARG A 284 -28.45 2.16 -16.13
N LYS A 285 -29.14 3.21 -16.59
CA LYS A 285 -30.52 3.12 -17.10
C LYS A 285 -30.62 2.22 -18.34
N ARG A 286 -29.60 2.17 -19.20
CA ARG A 286 -29.55 1.32 -20.40
C ARG A 286 -29.29 -0.15 -20.08
N LEU A 287 -28.40 -0.42 -19.12
CA LEU A 287 -27.91 -1.76 -18.80
C LEU A 287 -28.85 -2.53 -17.87
N GLY A 288 -29.69 -1.84 -17.10
CA GLY A 288 -30.45 -2.45 -16.01
C GLY A 288 -29.55 -2.94 -14.88
N ASP A 289 -30.13 -3.56 -13.85
CA ASP A 289 -29.38 -3.94 -12.64
C ASP A 289 -28.36 -5.05 -12.90
N GLU A 290 -28.73 -6.12 -13.61
CA GLU A 290 -27.81 -7.21 -13.95
C GLU A 290 -26.69 -6.74 -14.90
N GLY A 291 -27.03 -5.95 -15.92
CA GLY A 291 -26.04 -5.38 -16.83
C GLY A 291 -25.08 -4.42 -16.14
N THR A 292 -25.56 -3.67 -15.14
CA THR A 292 -24.72 -2.80 -14.29
C THR A 292 -23.74 -3.63 -13.46
N LYS A 293 -24.20 -4.71 -12.81
CA LYS A 293 -23.33 -5.61 -12.04
C LYS A 293 -22.25 -6.24 -12.92
N LYS A 294 -22.62 -6.68 -14.12
CA LYS A 294 -21.68 -7.25 -15.10
C LYS A 294 -20.64 -6.23 -15.54
N TYR A 295 -21.06 -5.01 -15.88
CA TYR A 295 -20.15 -3.91 -16.24
C TYR A 295 -19.14 -3.62 -15.12
N THR A 296 -19.62 -3.47 -13.88
CA THR A 296 -18.76 -3.19 -12.73
C THR A 296 -17.74 -4.32 -12.51
N LYS A 297 -18.18 -5.59 -12.59
CA LYS A 297 -17.28 -6.75 -12.49
C LYS A 297 -16.21 -6.73 -13.60
N GLU A 298 -16.58 -6.44 -14.84
CA GLU A 298 -15.62 -6.33 -15.95
C GLU A 298 -14.58 -5.22 -15.71
N LYS A 299 -15.00 -4.06 -15.17
CA LYS A 299 -14.10 -2.95 -14.83
C LYS A 299 -13.18 -3.23 -13.66
N GLU A 300 -13.65 -3.94 -12.64
CA GLU A 300 -12.81 -4.40 -11.55
C GLU A 300 -11.75 -5.40 -12.04
N ILE A 301 -12.12 -6.34 -12.91
CA ILE A 301 -11.17 -7.30 -13.51
C ILE A 301 -10.12 -6.55 -14.35
N GLU A 302 -10.53 -5.60 -15.19
CA GLU A 302 -9.61 -4.76 -15.97
C GLU A 302 -8.61 -4.03 -15.06
N ALA A 303 -9.10 -3.37 -14.01
CA ALA A 303 -8.25 -2.65 -13.07
C ALA A 303 -7.31 -3.58 -12.30
N ARG A 304 -7.80 -4.75 -11.89
CA ARG A 304 -7.00 -5.79 -11.25
C ARG A 304 -5.84 -6.24 -12.12
N GLU A 305 -6.10 -6.52 -13.40
CA GLU A 305 -5.06 -6.94 -14.34
C GLU A 305 -4.01 -5.86 -14.55
N ASP A 306 -4.41 -4.59 -14.61
CA ASP A 306 -3.50 -3.45 -14.73
C ASP A 306 -2.59 -3.34 -13.50
N PHE A 307 -3.17 -3.44 -12.29
CA PHE A 307 -2.39 -3.44 -11.05
C PHE A 307 -1.49 -4.67 -10.94
N ALA A 308 -1.96 -5.85 -11.35
CA ALA A 308 -1.18 -7.08 -11.35
C ALA A 308 0.03 -6.99 -12.29
N ALA A 309 -0.13 -6.38 -13.47
CA ALA A 309 0.97 -6.10 -14.38
C ALA A 309 2.00 -5.15 -13.76
N CYS A 310 1.54 -4.05 -13.15
CA CYS A 310 2.41 -3.12 -12.42
C CYS A 310 3.16 -3.81 -11.25
N TYR A 311 2.47 -4.66 -10.48
CA TYR A 311 3.08 -5.41 -9.38
C TYR A 311 4.15 -6.39 -9.89
N ALA A 312 3.83 -7.17 -10.92
CA ALA A 312 4.76 -8.10 -11.54
C ALA A 312 5.98 -7.37 -12.12
N TYR A 313 5.77 -6.20 -12.72
CA TYR A 313 6.85 -5.34 -13.21
C TYR A 313 7.82 -4.90 -12.11
N ILE A 314 7.30 -4.48 -10.95
CA ILE A 314 8.11 -4.02 -9.82
C ILE A 314 8.89 -5.17 -9.18
N PHE A 315 8.21 -6.30 -8.90
CA PHE A 315 8.71 -7.33 -7.98
C PHE A 315 9.08 -8.68 -8.64
N ARG A 316 8.69 -8.94 -9.90
CA ARG A 316 8.74 -10.27 -10.53
C ARG A 316 9.16 -10.28 -12.02
N ASN A 317 9.87 -9.26 -12.50
CA ASN A 317 10.26 -9.13 -13.91
C ASN A 317 11.47 -10.02 -14.29
N GLY A 318 11.29 -11.35 -14.25
CA GLY A 318 12.36 -12.34 -14.48
C GLY A 318 12.32 -13.06 -15.83
N GLU A 319 11.15 -13.16 -16.48
CA GLU A 319 11.01 -13.91 -17.74
C GLU A 319 10.95 -13.01 -18.96
N PRO A 320 11.62 -13.32 -20.08
CA PRO A 320 11.79 -12.36 -21.18
C PRO A 320 10.51 -12.16 -21.99
N GLU A 321 9.83 -13.28 -22.25
CA GLU A 321 8.65 -13.34 -23.11
C GLU A 321 7.43 -12.69 -22.43
N ILE A 322 7.17 -13.08 -21.18
CA ILE A 322 6.12 -12.51 -20.34
C ILE A 322 6.52 -11.12 -19.86
N GLY A 323 7.79 -10.92 -19.50
CA GLY A 323 8.31 -9.65 -18.99
C GLY A 323 8.16 -8.51 -19.99
N LEU A 324 8.22 -8.75 -21.30
CA LEU A 324 7.90 -7.74 -22.30
C LEU A 324 6.41 -7.35 -22.29
N LYS A 325 5.50 -8.32 -22.41
CA LYS A 325 4.05 -8.06 -22.41
C LYS A 325 3.59 -7.43 -21.09
N VAL A 326 4.08 -7.94 -19.97
CA VAL A 326 3.82 -7.41 -18.63
C VAL A 326 4.40 -6.00 -18.49
N ARG A 327 5.61 -5.73 -18.99
CA ARG A 327 6.22 -4.39 -19.01
C ARG A 327 5.40 -3.41 -19.84
N GLU A 328 5.03 -3.78 -21.06
CA GLU A 328 4.22 -2.92 -21.93
C GLU A 328 2.88 -2.60 -21.27
N ARG A 329 2.18 -3.61 -20.77
CA ARG A 329 0.93 -3.41 -20.04
C ARG A 329 1.12 -2.54 -18.79
N ALA A 330 2.11 -2.83 -17.96
CA ALA A 330 2.40 -2.08 -16.73
C ALA A 330 2.72 -0.62 -17.00
N LEU A 331 3.55 -0.33 -18.01
CA LEU A 331 3.92 1.05 -18.37
C LEU A 331 2.75 1.80 -18.98
N ASN A 332 1.93 1.15 -19.82
CA ASN A 332 0.72 1.76 -20.38
C ASN A 332 -0.31 2.04 -19.28
N ALA A 333 -0.59 1.06 -18.44
CA ALA A 333 -1.48 1.21 -17.29
C ALA A 333 -1.00 2.32 -16.37
N SER A 334 0.27 2.30 -15.95
CA SER A 334 0.81 3.34 -15.06
C SER A 334 0.74 4.74 -15.68
N LYS A 335 1.00 4.86 -16.98
CA LYS A 335 0.89 6.14 -17.69
C LYS A 335 -0.55 6.65 -17.75
N GLU A 336 -1.52 5.78 -18.00
CA GLU A 336 -2.93 6.13 -17.91
C GLU A 336 -3.28 6.57 -16.49
N LEU A 337 -2.79 5.84 -15.49
CA LEU A 337 -3.01 6.14 -14.08
C LEU A 337 -2.44 7.52 -13.69
N GLU A 338 -1.21 7.78 -14.10
CA GLU A 338 -0.52 9.06 -13.92
C GLU A 338 -1.28 10.20 -14.57
N ASN A 339 -1.71 10.06 -15.83
CA ASN A 339 -2.45 11.10 -16.55
C ASN A 339 -3.75 11.47 -15.85
N HIS A 340 -4.50 10.48 -15.37
CA HIS A 340 -5.74 10.69 -14.63
C HIS A 340 -5.49 11.44 -13.32
N LEU A 341 -4.52 10.98 -12.52
CA LEU A 341 -4.18 11.62 -11.25
C LEU A 341 -3.68 13.06 -11.45
N VAL A 342 -2.82 13.30 -12.44
CA VAL A 342 -2.34 14.66 -12.77
C VAL A 342 -3.51 15.56 -13.14
N LYS A 343 -4.47 15.08 -13.93
CA LYS A 343 -5.69 15.84 -14.27
C LYS A 343 -6.50 16.15 -13.01
N LYS A 344 -6.76 15.14 -12.17
CA LYS A 344 -7.54 15.31 -10.94
C LYS A 344 -6.87 16.30 -9.98
N LEU A 345 -5.57 16.17 -9.74
CA LEU A 345 -4.82 17.08 -8.88
C LEU A 345 -4.83 18.53 -9.39
N ARG A 346 -4.86 18.75 -10.71
CA ARG A 346 -5.04 20.09 -11.29
C ARG A 346 -6.42 20.67 -11.01
N GLU A 347 -7.48 19.88 -11.17
CA GLU A 347 -8.85 20.30 -10.86
C GLU A 347 -8.97 20.73 -9.38
N LEU A 348 -8.31 20.00 -8.48
CA LEU A 348 -8.30 20.33 -7.04
C LEU A 348 -7.48 21.55 -6.68
N THR A 349 -6.37 21.75 -7.39
CA THR A 349 -5.59 22.97 -7.23
C THR A 349 -6.37 24.17 -7.78
N ARG A 350 -7.15 24.00 -8.86
CA ARG A 350 -7.95 25.07 -9.47
C ARG A 350 -9.16 25.43 -8.59
N ASP A 351 -9.88 24.46 -8.04
CA ASP A 351 -10.97 24.72 -7.07
C ASP A 351 -10.46 25.47 -5.83
N LYS A 352 -9.25 25.14 -5.35
CA LYS A 352 -8.58 25.92 -4.30
C LYS A 352 -8.19 27.32 -4.76
N GLY A 353 -7.72 27.48 -6.01
CA GLY A 353 -7.39 28.78 -6.61
C GLY A 353 -8.60 29.69 -6.83
N ASP A 354 -9.72 29.12 -7.26
CA ASP A 354 -11.00 29.83 -7.47
C ASP A 354 -11.66 30.17 -6.13
N ARG A 355 -11.58 29.28 -5.14
CA ARG A 355 -11.97 29.59 -3.75
C ARG A 355 -11.04 30.63 -3.11
N ALA A 356 -9.73 30.55 -3.36
CA ALA A 356 -8.77 31.53 -2.88
C ALA A 356 -8.94 32.89 -3.58
N SER A 357 -9.29 32.94 -4.86
CA SER A 357 -9.58 34.19 -5.60
C SER A 357 -10.92 34.80 -5.15
N ALA A 358 -11.93 33.98 -4.86
CA ALA A 358 -13.18 34.42 -4.24
C ALA A 358 -12.95 34.95 -2.80
N ILE A 359 -12.06 34.31 -2.03
CA ILE A 359 -11.63 34.78 -0.71
C ILE A 359 -10.73 36.01 -0.81
N LEU A 360 -9.95 36.19 -1.88
CA LEU A 360 -9.13 37.38 -2.14
C LEU A 360 -9.99 38.58 -2.56
N HIS A 361 -11.04 38.39 -3.36
CA HIS A 361 -12.05 39.42 -3.62
C HIS A 361 -12.87 39.78 -2.37
N PHE A 362 -13.03 38.85 -1.43
CA PHE A 362 -13.59 39.14 -0.10
C PHE A 362 -12.52 39.74 0.85
N GLY A 363 -11.24 39.48 0.58
CA GLY A 363 -10.08 39.86 1.38
C GLY A 363 -9.63 41.30 1.16
N GLU A 364 -9.84 41.87 -0.03
CA GLU A 364 -9.68 43.31 -0.29
C GLU A 364 -10.71 44.15 0.49
N TYR A 365 -11.85 43.56 0.90
CA TYR A 365 -12.85 44.21 1.74
C TYR A 365 -12.59 44.03 3.26
N LEU A 366 -11.82 43.02 3.66
CA LEU A 366 -11.47 42.71 5.06
C LEU A 366 -10.07 43.17 5.48
N ALA A 367 -9.33 43.85 4.58
CA ALA A 367 -7.96 44.29 4.80
C ALA A 367 -7.76 45.29 5.97
N ASN A 368 -8.84 45.78 6.61
CA ASN A 368 -8.79 46.64 7.80
C ASN A 368 -9.18 45.98 9.13
N PHE A 369 -9.21 44.64 9.24
CA PHE A 369 -9.52 43.95 10.52
C PHE A 369 -8.40 42.97 10.92
N SER A 370 -7.18 43.49 11.06
CA SER A 370 -5.96 42.69 11.08
C SER A 370 -5.58 42.09 12.45
N GLN A 371 -4.87 40.97 12.34
CA GLN A 371 -4.04 40.28 13.33
C GLN A 371 -4.73 39.40 14.39
N TRP A 372 -5.86 39.80 14.97
CA TRP A 372 -6.54 39.00 16.00
C TRP A 372 -7.25 37.74 15.45
N LEU A 373 -7.83 37.81 14.24
CA LEU A 373 -8.55 36.67 13.63
C LEU A 373 -7.63 35.56 13.12
N LYS A 374 -6.38 35.90 12.75
CA LYS A 374 -5.40 34.93 12.22
C LYS A 374 -4.88 33.98 13.31
N GLU A 375 -4.75 34.45 14.55
CA GLU A 375 -4.37 33.62 15.69
C GLU A 375 -5.56 32.84 16.25
N PHE A 376 -6.74 33.46 16.31
CA PHE A 376 -7.97 32.85 16.81
C PHE A 376 -8.48 31.69 15.91
N MET A 377 -8.40 31.84 14.58
CA MET A 377 -8.79 30.75 13.66
C MET A 377 -7.71 29.67 13.53
N GLY A 378 -6.42 30.00 13.72
CA GLY A 378 -5.34 29.01 13.76
C GLY A 378 -5.45 28.07 14.96
N GLN A 379 -5.83 28.61 16.12
CA GLN A 379 -6.08 27.83 17.34
C GLN A 379 -7.41 27.07 17.28
N LEU A 380 -8.49 27.69 16.77
CA LEU A 380 -9.77 26.99 16.57
C LEU A 380 -9.63 25.84 15.56
N TRP A 381 -8.82 25.96 14.51
CA TRP A 381 -8.64 24.88 13.53
C TRP A 381 -7.81 23.71 14.09
N GLN A 382 -6.85 23.98 14.98
CA GLN A 382 -6.15 22.94 15.74
C GLN A 382 -7.07 22.27 16.79
N GLU A 383 -7.86 23.03 17.56
CA GLU A 383 -8.78 22.49 18.58
C GLU A 383 -9.97 21.71 17.96
N TYR A 384 -10.45 22.11 16.78
CA TYR A 384 -11.48 21.35 16.03
C TYR A 384 -10.94 20.06 15.40
N SER A 385 -9.62 19.94 15.20
CA SER A 385 -8.98 18.75 14.64
C SER A 385 -8.66 17.66 15.68
N THR A 386 -8.65 18.01 16.97
CA THR A 386 -8.33 17.09 18.08
C THR A 386 -9.53 16.69 18.93
N THR A 387 -10.72 17.25 18.69
CA THR A 387 -11.99 16.78 19.25
C THR A 387 -12.81 16.06 18.19
N GLY A 388 -12.60 14.74 18.09
CA GLY A 388 -13.60 13.72 17.71
C GLY A 388 -14.73 14.10 16.75
N LYS A 389 -14.48 14.82 15.66
CA LYS A 389 -15.40 14.86 14.52
C LYS A 389 -15.05 13.74 13.56
N ILE A 390 -15.99 12.81 13.41
CA ILE A 390 -16.00 11.82 12.34
C ILE A 390 -15.93 12.59 11.01
N LEU A 391 -14.81 12.48 10.31
CA LEU A 391 -14.72 12.97 8.94
C LEU A 391 -15.68 12.12 8.09
N PRO A 392 -16.60 12.73 7.30
CA PRO A 392 -17.53 11.99 6.45
C PRO A 392 -16.78 11.14 5.40
N GLN A 393 -17.51 10.18 4.81
CA GLN A 393 -17.03 9.05 3.99
C GLN A 393 -15.70 9.28 3.23
N THR A 394 -14.83 8.26 3.33
CA THR A 394 -13.56 8.16 2.62
C THR A 394 -13.79 8.10 1.11
N SER A 395 -13.62 9.23 0.42
CA SER A 395 -13.54 9.31 -1.03
C SER A 395 -12.10 9.50 -1.49
N ALA A 396 -11.79 9.08 -2.72
CA ALA A 396 -10.51 9.36 -3.37
C ALA A 396 -10.16 10.84 -3.33
N GLN A 397 -11.16 11.71 -3.53
CA GLN A 397 -11.02 13.15 -3.35
C GLN A 397 -10.42 13.55 -2.00
N THR A 398 -10.98 13.00 -0.91
CA THR A 398 -10.55 13.31 0.45
C THR A 398 -9.13 12.77 0.71
N PHE A 399 -8.79 11.60 0.17
CA PHE A 399 -7.45 11.04 0.25
C PHE A 399 -6.43 11.89 -0.50
N LEU A 400 -6.72 12.25 -1.75
CA LEU A 400 -5.88 13.10 -2.61
C LEU A 400 -5.64 14.48 -1.96
N ASP A 401 -6.65 15.06 -1.32
CA ASP A 401 -6.48 16.31 -0.57
C ASP A 401 -5.56 16.16 0.64
N ARG A 402 -5.64 15.04 1.38
CA ARG A 402 -4.78 14.78 2.54
C ARG A 402 -3.34 14.56 2.13
N ILE A 403 -3.10 13.76 1.11
CA ILE A 403 -1.74 13.48 0.64
C ILE A 403 -1.09 14.73 0.07
N MET A 404 -1.83 15.56 -0.68
CA MET A 404 -1.34 16.87 -1.12
C MET A 404 -0.95 17.78 0.04
N LYS A 405 -1.81 17.90 1.07
CA LYS A 405 -1.50 18.68 2.28
C LYS A 405 -0.26 18.16 3.00
N ALA A 406 -0.11 16.85 3.09
CA ALA A 406 1.05 16.24 3.72
C ALA A 406 2.35 16.48 2.91
N ALA A 407 2.27 16.55 1.57
CA ALA A 407 3.39 16.94 0.72
C ALA A 407 3.82 18.39 0.99
N ASP A 408 2.85 19.31 1.08
CA ASP A 408 3.09 20.73 1.36
C ASP A 408 3.76 20.95 2.74
N LEU A 409 3.44 20.13 3.74
CA LEU A 409 4.03 20.20 5.08
C LEU A 409 5.49 19.74 5.14
N LYS A 410 5.92 18.89 4.21
CA LYS A 410 7.27 18.31 4.16
C LYS A 410 7.83 18.36 2.74
N PRO A 411 8.11 19.56 2.20
CA PRO A 411 8.61 19.71 0.84
C PRO A 411 10.01 19.13 0.68
N LEU A 412 10.33 18.70 -0.53
CA LEU A 412 11.58 18.08 -0.97
C LEU A 412 12.77 19.05 -1.03
N LYS A 413 12.58 20.35 -0.78
CA LYS A 413 13.53 21.45 -1.05
C LYS A 413 15.03 21.07 -1.02
N HIS A 414 15.58 20.70 0.14
CA HIS A 414 17.01 20.37 0.30
C HIS A 414 17.38 18.93 -0.13
N VAL A 415 16.39 18.06 -0.31
CA VAL A 415 16.57 16.67 -0.71
C VAL A 415 16.72 16.56 -2.23
N VAL A 416 16.06 17.41 -3.01
CA VAL A 416 16.16 17.42 -4.48
C VAL A 416 17.61 17.61 -4.92
N ASP A 417 18.27 18.65 -4.41
CA ASP A 417 19.58 19.09 -4.91
C ASP A 417 20.72 18.09 -4.59
N ARG A 418 20.51 17.18 -3.62
CA ARG A 418 21.49 16.13 -3.25
C ARG A 418 21.14 14.74 -3.80
N THR A 419 20.00 14.61 -4.48
CA THR A 419 19.50 13.33 -4.98
C THR A 419 19.57 13.35 -6.51
N PRO A 420 20.57 12.69 -7.14
CA PRO A 420 20.86 12.84 -8.57
C PRO A 420 19.64 12.67 -9.48
N HIS A 421 18.86 11.60 -9.29
CA HIS A 421 17.69 11.33 -10.14
C HIS A 421 16.57 12.36 -9.98
N LEU A 422 16.40 12.95 -8.80
CA LEU A 422 15.41 14.02 -8.57
C LEU A 422 15.89 15.34 -9.18
N LEU A 423 17.21 15.60 -9.15
CA LEU A 423 17.81 16.74 -9.80
C LEU A 423 17.64 16.65 -11.32
N GLU A 424 17.97 15.50 -11.93
CA GLU A 424 17.75 15.22 -13.36
C GLU A 424 16.26 15.39 -13.74
N LEU A 425 15.34 14.88 -12.90
CA LEU A 425 13.91 15.02 -13.15
C LEU A 425 13.44 16.49 -13.05
N LYS A 426 13.96 17.26 -12.09
CA LYS A 426 13.70 18.70 -11.97
C LYS A 426 14.19 19.45 -13.20
N GLU A 427 15.42 19.17 -13.64
CA GLU A 427 16.01 19.78 -14.84
C GLU A 427 15.19 19.44 -16.09
N LYS A 428 14.71 18.19 -16.22
CA LYS A 428 13.80 17.78 -17.29
C LYS A 428 12.50 18.60 -17.30
N TYR A 429 11.93 18.90 -16.13
CA TYR A 429 10.73 19.76 -16.05
C TYR A 429 11.04 21.23 -16.38
N GLN A 430 12.23 21.71 -16.00
CA GLN A 430 12.69 23.07 -16.24
C GLN A 430 12.99 23.35 -17.72
N HIS A 431 13.60 22.36 -18.40
CA HIS A 431 14.11 22.48 -19.77
C HIS A 431 13.32 21.68 -20.82
N GLY A 432 12.17 21.11 -20.46
CA GLY A 432 11.28 20.43 -21.42
C GLY A 432 10.66 21.38 -22.46
N ASP A 433 9.69 20.89 -23.23
CA ASP A 433 9.05 21.60 -24.36
C ASP A 433 8.56 23.02 -24.02
N THR A 434 8.23 23.26 -22.75
CA THR A 434 7.97 24.61 -22.22
C THR A 434 9.03 24.92 -21.19
N LYS A 435 9.83 25.97 -21.41
CA LYS A 435 10.81 26.46 -20.44
C LYS A 435 10.07 26.96 -19.19
N ARG A 436 10.40 26.41 -18.02
CA ARG A 436 9.75 26.72 -16.74
C ARG A 436 10.73 27.39 -15.77
N SER A 437 10.20 28.14 -14.81
CA SER A 437 11.03 28.62 -13.70
C SER A 437 11.45 27.45 -12.80
N ASP A 438 12.51 27.63 -12.00
CA ASP A 438 12.93 26.60 -11.02
C ASP A 438 11.82 26.32 -9.99
N GLN A 439 11.04 27.33 -9.63
CA GLN A 439 9.90 27.18 -8.72
C GLN A 439 8.79 26.31 -9.35
N ASP A 440 8.46 26.54 -10.63
CA ASP A 440 7.47 25.72 -11.35
C ASP A 440 7.93 24.28 -11.53
N ALA A 441 9.22 24.07 -11.83
CA ALA A 441 9.82 22.74 -11.94
C ALA A 441 9.76 21.97 -10.61
N ARG A 442 10.05 22.64 -9.48
CA ARG A 442 9.92 22.07 -8.13
C ARG A 442 8.47 21.76 -7.78
N ALA A 443 7.51 22.61 -8.16
CA ALA A 443 6.09 22.35 -7.94
C ALA A 443 5.58 21.14 -8.75
N LEU A 444 6.05 20.97 -9.99
CA LEU A 444 5.76 19.77 -10.78
C LEU A 444 6.35 18.50 -10.15
N LEU A 445 7.57 18.58 -9.62
CA LEU A 445 8.20 17.46 -8.92
C LEU A 445 7.41 17.03 -7.66
N GLU A 446 6.90 17.97 -6.86
CA GLU A 446 6.04 17.64 -5.70
C GLU A 446 4.71 17.00 -6.12
N ARG A 447 4.13 17.41 -7.25
CA ARG A 447 2.95 16.74 -7.80
C ARG A 447 3.29 15.33 -8.27
N GLN A 448 4.41 15.16 -8.95
CA GLN A 448 4.87 13.84 -9.41
C GLN A 448 5.10 12.90 -8.23
N ARG A 449 5.69 13.40 -7.14
CA ARG A 449 5.85 12.68 -5.88
C ARG A 449 4.54 12.13 -5.34
N VAL A 450 3.49 12.96 -5.31
CA VAL A 450 2.16 12.53 -4.86
C VAL A 450 1.62 11.43 -5.77
N VAL A 451 1.65 11.64 -7.08
CA VAL A 451 1.19 10.65 -8.07
C VAL A 451 1.93 9.32 -7.91
N ALA A 452 3.25 9.36 -7.79
CA ALA A 452 4.10 8.19 -7.63
C ALA A 452 3.75 7.35 -6.40
N ASN A 453 3.54 8.00 -5.25
CA ASN A 453 3.17 7.32 -4.01
C ASN A 453 1.73 6.78 -4.04
N VAL A 454 0.79 7.48 -4.69
CA VAL A 454 -0.58 6.98 -4.92
C VAL A 454 -0.56 5.72 -5.78
N ILE A 455 0.19 5.71 -6.89
CA ILE A 455 0.32 4.54 -7.77
C ILE A 455 0.92 3.37 -6.99
N ALA A 456 2.06 3.56 -6.32
CA ALA A 456 2.73 2.49 -5.59
C ALA A 456 1.84 1.90 -4.49
N LEU A 457 1.14 2.73 -3.71
CA LEU A 457 0.20 2.28 -2.68
C LEU A 457 -0.96 1.46 -3.30
N SER A 458 -1.52 1.94 -4.41
CA SER A 458 -2.62 1.28 -5.13
C SER A 458 -2.23 -0.11 -5.62
N VAL A 459 -1.02 -0.26 -6.18
CA VAL A 459 -0.50 -1.55 -6.67
C VAL A 459 -0.32 -2.54 -5.51
N VAL A 460 0.28 -2.12 -4.40
CA VAL A 460 0.57 -3.03 -3.27
C VAL A 460 -0.72 -3.52 -2.60
N ILE A 461 -1.70 -2.64 -2.37
CA ILE A 461 -2.97 -3.00 -1.74
C ILE A 461 -3.85 -3.87 -2.65
N SER A 462 -3.93 -3.53 -3.95
CA SER A 462 -4.82 -4.27 -4.87
C SER A 462 -4.32 -5.69 -5.15
N VAL A 463 -3.02 -5.94 -5.02
CA VAL A 463 -2.40 -7.19 -5.51
C VAL A 463 -1.76 -8.00 -4.39
N HIS A 464 -0.78 -7.44 -3.68
CA HIS A 464 -0.02 -8.20 -2.70
C HIS A 464 -0.87 -8.58 -1.49
N PHE A 465 -1.66 -7.62 -0.99
CA PHE A 465 -2.55 -7.84 0.14
C PHE A 465 -3.64 -8.87 -0.19
N ALA A 466 -4.24 -8.78 -1.39
CA ALA A 466 -5.24 -9.74 -1.86
C ALA A 466 -4.66 -11.16 -1.98
N LYS A 467 -3.47 -11.29 -2.59
CA LYS A 467 -2.71 -12.55 -2.66
C LYS A 467 -2.48 -13.17 -1.29
N VAL A 468 -1.98 -12.39 -0.33
CA VAL A 468 -1.69 -12.85 1.03
C VAL A 468 -2.96 -13.31 1.75
N CYS A 469 -4.08 -12.60 1.56
CA CYS A 469 -5.38 -13.00 2.11
C CYS A 469 -5.84 -14.33 1.53
N ALA A 470 -5.86 -14.45 0.19
CA ALA A 470 -6.30 -15.65 -0.51
C ALA A 470 -5.48 -16.90 -0.12
N GLN A 471 -4.16 -16.78 -0.04
CA GLN A 471 -3.29 -17.88 0.37
C GLN A 471 -3.52 -18.28 1.83
N ALA A 472 -3.79 -17.32 2.73
CA ALA A 472 -4.09 -17.64 4.12
C ALA A 472 -5.46 -18.32 4.28
N VAL A 473 -6.46 -17.96 3.45
CA VAL A 473 -7.75 -18.67 3.39
C VAL A 473 -7.55 -20.09 2.91
N ASP A 474 -6.86 -20.25 1.77
CA ASP A 474 -6.52 -21.56 1.21
C ASP A 474 -5.79 -22.45 2.23
N PHE A 475 -4.80 -21.90 2.94
CA PHE A 475 -4.06 -22.61 3.99
C PHE A 475 -4.98 -23.31 4.99
N TYR A 476 -5.92 -22.61 5.62
CA TYR A 476 -6.82 -23.21 6.62
C TYR A 476 -7.96 -24.05 6.04
N LEU A 477 -8.16 -24.04 4.72
CA LEU A 477 -9.10 -24.96 4.06
C LEU A 477 -8.49 -26.33 3.78
N ASP A 478 -7.21 -26.54 4.04
CA ASP A 478 -6.58 -27.87 4.05
C ASP A 478 -7.05 -28.66 5.29
N GLU A 479 -7.44 -29.93 5.10
CA GLU A 479 -7.94 -30.80 6.17
C GLU A 479 -6.92 -31.02 7.30
N LYS A 480 -5.62 -30.87 7.01
CA LYS A 480 -4.57 -30.94 8.02
C LYS A 480 -4.67 -29.86 9.11
N TYR A 481 -5.39 -28.77 8.85
CA TYR A 481 -5.63 -27.68 9.81
C TYR A 481 -7.09 -27.58 10.25
N SER A 482 -7.83 -28.69 10.20
CA SER A 482 -9.25 -28.74 10.56
C SER A 482 -9.53 -28.23 11.98
N LEU A 483 -8.68 -28.54 12.96
CA LEU A 483 -8.82 -28.07 14.34
C LEU A 483 -8.64 -26.55 14.46
N GLU A 484 -7.63 -26.00 13.78
CA GLU A 484 -7.42 -24.55 13.72
C GLU A 484 -8.55 -23.86 12.96
N ARG A 485 -9.05 -24.48 11.89
CA ARG A 485 -10.21 -24.01 11.12
C ARG A 485 -11.46 -23.93 12.00
N GLU A 486 -11.75 -24.95 12.80
CA GLU A 486 -12.86 -24.93 13.76
C GLU A 486 -12.75 -23.75 14.73
N ARG A 487 -11.54 -23.53 15.28
CA ARG A 487 -11.31 -22.40 16.19
C ARG A 487 -11.44 -21.03 15.50
N ILE A 488 -11.00 -20.90 14.25
CA ILE A 488 -11.20 -19.68 13.45
C ILE A 488 -12.70 -19.45 13.23
N VAL A 489 -13.46 -20.49 12.88
CA VAL A 489 -14.92 -20.40 12.70
C VAL A 489 -15.59 -19.93 13.99
N GLU A 490 -15.20 -20.46 15.15
CA GLU A 490 -15.70 -20.00 16.45
C GLU A 490 -15.42 -18.50 16.68
N LEU A 491 -14.19 -18.06 16.42
CA LEU A 491 -13.80 -16.65 16.55
C LEU A 491 -14.62 -15.77 15.59
N CYS A 492 -14.76 -16.16 14.32
CA CYS A 492 -15.50 -15.39 13.33
C CYS A 492 -17.01 -15.30 13.61
N ASN A 493 -17.58 -16.27 14.34
CA ASN A 493 -18.98 -16.26 14.79
C ASN A 493 -19.20 -15.51 16.13
N SER A 494 -18.15 -15.32 16.93
CA SER A 494 -18.26 -14.63 18.22
C SER A 494 -18.40 -13.12 18.06
N LYS A 495 -19.30 -12.51 18.84
CA LYS A 495 -19.40 -11.05 18.95
C LYS A 495 -18.30 -10.42 19.82
N ASN A 496 -17.63 -11.24 20.64
CA ASN A 496 -16.64 -10.79 21.60
C ASN A 496 -15.19 -10.98 21.11
N SER A 497 -14.99 -11.67 19.99
CA SER A 497 -13.65 -11.86 19.42
C SER A 497 -13.07 -10.54 18.92
N THR A 498 -11.78 -10.37 19.11
CA THR A 498 -11.00 -9.24 18.59
C THR A 498 -10.39 -9.58 17.22
N ASN A 499 -10.08 -8.54 16.43
CA ASN A 499 -9.34 -8.72 15.17
C ASN A 499 -7.95 -9.32 15.42
N ASP A 500 -7.32 -9.01 16.57
CA ASP A 500 -6.02 -9.57 16.96
C ASP A 500 -6.04 -11.11 17.12
N GLU A 501 -7.13 -11.68 17.66
CA GLU A 501 -7.27 -13.13 17.80
C GLU A 501 -7.36 -13.83 16.44
N ILE A 502 -8.07 -13.26 15.47
CA ILE A 502 -8.15 -13.79 14.10
C ILE A 502 -6.79 -13.61 13.41
N MET A 503 -6.18 -12.43 13.56
CA MET A 503 -4.85 -12.15 12.99
C MET A 503 -3.75 -13.06 13.54
N ALA A 504 -3.89 -13.58 14.76
CA ALA A 504 -2.95 -14.56 15.30
C ALA A 504 -2.87 -15.83 14.45
N TYR A 505 -3.99 -16.28 13.87
CA TYR A 505 -4.03 -17.40 12.93
C TYR A 505 -3.55 -17.00 11.53
N ILE A 506 -3.97 -15.84 11.03
CA ILE A 506 -3.55 -15.34 9.72
C ILE A 506 -2.03 -15.21 9.65
N ARG A 507 -1.39 -14.71 10.71
CA ARG A 507 0.07 -14.57 10.79
C ARG A 507 0.81 -15.91 10.77
N GLU A 508 0.26 -16.96 11.38
CA GLU A 508 0.83 -18.31 11.28
C GLU A 508 0.66 -18.90 9.87
N ALA A 509 -0.47 -18.64 9.20
CA ALA A 509 -0.65 -19.03 7.80
C ALA A 509 0.34 -18.29 6.87
N GLN A 510 0.58 -17.01 7.10
CA GLN A 510 1.63 -16.24 6.40
C GLN A 510 3.01 -16.85 6.64
N ARG A 511 3.31 -17.20 7.90
CA ARG A 511 4.61 -17.73 8.31
C ARG A 511 4.93 -19.08 7.69
N ILE A 512 3.96 -20.00 7.71
CA ILE A 512 4.16 -21.40 7.31
C ILE A 512 3.83 -21.58 5.82
N GLY A 513 2.71 -21.02 5.38
CA GLY A 513 2.10 -21.33 4.09
C GLY A 513 2.49 -20.38 2.95
N GLN A 514 3.27 -19.33 3.20
CA GLN A 514 3.61 -18.35 2.17
C GLN A 514 5.13 -18.23 2.01
N GLN A 515 5.60 -18.42 0.77
CA GLN A 515 6.99 -18.16 0.43
C GLN A 515 7.23 -16.64 0.40
N PHE A 516 8.08 -16.15 1.31
CA PHE A 516 8.44 -14.76 1.44
C PHE A 516 9.97 -14.61 1.43
N GLY A 517 10.45 -13.76 0.53
CA GLY A 517 11.86 -13.44 0.39
C GLY A 517 12.05 -12.14 -0.34
N LEU A 518 13.10 -11.40 0.02
CA LEU A 518 13.37 -10.07 -0.51
C LEU A 518 14.83 -9.96 -0.96
N TRP A 519 15.04 -9.23 -2.06
CA TRP A 519 16.34 -9.04 -2.67
C TRP A 519 16.99 -7.73 -2.22
N ARG A 520 18.33 -7.73 -2.17
CA ARG A 520 19.19 -6.54 -2.10
C ARG A 520 20.31 -6.64 -3.12
N ASP A 521 20.57 -5.55 -3.82
CA ASP A 521 21.82 -5.44 -4.59
C ASP A 521 22.97 -5.08 -3.64
N VAL A 522 24.22 -5.21 -4.11
CA VAL A 522 25.42 -4.96 -3.31
C VAL A 522 26.18 -3.76 -3.88
N SER A 523 26.44 -2.78 -3.04
CA SER A 523 27.14 -1.53 -3.35
C SER A 523 28.20 -1.23 -2.29
N LEU A 524 29.35 -1.87 -2.42
CA LEU A 524 30.52 -1.72 -1.57
C LEU A 524 31.53 -0.74 -2.18
N SER A 525 32.28 -0.05 -1.32
CA SER A 525 33.34 0.84 -1.76
C SER A 525 34.58 0.05 -2.20
N SER A 526 35.44 0.67 -3.01
CA SER A 526 36.74 0.10 -3.36
C SER A 526 37.64 -0.16 -2.14
N THR A 527 37.42 0.57 -1.04
CA THR A 527 38.15 0.43 0.22
C THR A 527 37.64 -0.70 1.11
N GLU A 528 36.42 -1.21 0.88
CA GLU A 528 35.81 -2.33 1.62
C GLU A 528 35.15 -3.29 0.62
N PRO A 529 35.92 -4.03 -0.21
CA PRO A 529 35.38 -4.78 -1.34
C PRO A 529 34.59 -6.04 -0.94
N GLN A 530 34.62 -6.41 0.35
CA GLN A 530 33.93 -7.56 0.91
C GLN A 530 33.38 -7.27 2.31
N VAL A 531 32.27 -7.93 2.66
CA VAL A 531 31.65 -7.88 3.99
C VAL A 531 31.29 -9.30 4.44
N VAL A 532 31.60 -9.63 5.69
CA VAL A 532 31.20 -10.90 6.32
C VAL A 532 29.93 -10.69 7.17
N ILE A 533 28.89 -11.46 6.87
CA ILE A 533 27.63 -11.48 7.61
C ILE A 533 27.56 -12.76 8.43
N GLN A 534 27.63 -12.61 9.75
CA GLN A 534 27.41 -13.70 10.69
C GLN A 534 25.92 -14.05 10.74
N GLN A 535 25.60 -15.31 10.46
CA GLN A 535 24.21 -15.77 10.52
C GLN A 535 23.78 -16.13 11.94
N GLY A 536 24.71 -16.63 12.76
CA GLY A 536 24.36 -17.11 14.09
C GLY A 536 23.59 -18.42 14.06
N HIS A 537 23.16 -18.90 15.24
CA HIS A 537 22.41 -20.15 15.40
C HIS A 537 23.07 -21.37 14.74
N GLY A 538 24.42 -21.39 14.66
CA GLY A 538 25.18 -22.46 14.01
C GLY A 538 25.00 -22.57 12.49
N HIS A 539 24.55 -21.50 11.82
CA HIS A 539 24.61 -21.38 10.36
C HIS A 539 25.95 -20.76 9.94
N PRO A 540 26.51 -21.15 8.77
CA PRO A 540 27.78 -20.63 8.31
C PRO A 540 27.70 -19.14 7.97
N ASP A 541 28.80 -18.42 8.20
CA ASP A 541 28.94 -17.03 7.80
C ASP A 541 28.85 -16.86 6.29
N VAL A 542 28.31 -15.72 5.86
CA VAL A 542 28.12 -15.39 4.45
C VAL A 542 29.07 -14.26 4.07
N ILE A 543 29.98 -14.55 3.15
CA ILE A 543 30.90 -13.58 2.55
C ILE A 543 30.21 -12.96 1.33
N ILE A 544 30.06 -11.64 1.35
CA ILE A 544 29.43 -10.84 0.29
C ILE A 544 30.49 -9.93 -0.34
N GLU A 545 30.60 -9.96 -1.66
CA GLU A 545 31.57 -9.19 -2.44
C GLU A 545 30.86 -8.20 -3.39
N GLN A 546 31.57 -7.16 -3.85
CA GLN A 546 31.03 -6.24 -4.85
C GLN A 546 30.58 -7.00 -6.12
N GLY A 547 29.33 -6.78 -6.52
CA GLY A 547 28.72 -7.45 -7.68
C GLY A 547 27.92 -8.70 -7.33
N ASP A 548 27.95 -9.17 -6.08
CA ASP A 548 27.00 -10.18 -5.59
C ASP A 548 25.58 -9.62 -5.50
N ARG A 549 24.62 -10.53 -5.27
CA ARG A 549 23.26 -10.17 -4.88
C ARG A 549 22.86 -10.94 -3.65
N VAL A 550 22.14 -10.29 -2.75
CA VAL A 550 21.71 -10.91 -1.49
C VAL A 550 20.22 -11.23 -1.57
N PHE A 551 19.87 -12.47 -1.21
CA PHE A 551 18.50 -12.91 -1.01
C PHE A 551 18.27 -13.14 0.50
N ALA A 552 17.34 -12.39 1.07
CA ALA A 552 16.84 -12.62 2.42
C ALA A 552 15.71 -13.64 2.36
N ASP A 553 15.98 -14.85 2.84
CA ASP A 553 15.05 -15.97 2.88
C ASP A 553 14.24 -15.91 4.18
N PHE A 554 13.19 -15.08 4.19
CA PHE A 554 12.33 -14.93 5.35
C PHE A 554 11.56 -16.23 5.64
N SER A 555 11.16 -16.98 4.61
CA SER A 555 10.51 -18.28 4.79
C SER A 555 11.37 -19.25 5.58
N PHE A 556 12.65 -19.38 5.26
CA PHE A 556 13.57 -20.16 6.08
C PHE A 556 13.72 -19.52 7.46
N ALA A 557 13.98 -18.22 7.53
CA ALA A 557 14.24 -17.54 8.81
C ALA A 557 13.07 -17.63 9.80
N HIS A 558 11.83 -17.67 9.33
CA HIS A 558 10.62 -17.78 10.15
C HIS A 558 10.24 -19.22 10.52
N ASN A 559 10.87 -20.21 9.90
CA ASN A 559 10.63 -21.63 10.12
C ASN A 559 11.90 -22.40 10.52
N ASP A 560 12.97 -21.70 10.89
CA ASP A 560 14.22 -22.31 11.28
C ASP A 560 14.04 -23.07 12.62
N PRO A 561 14.20 -24.41 12.65
CA PRO A 561 14.04 -25.19 13.89
C PRO A 561 15.07 -24.83 14.96
N LYS A 562 16.16 -24.15 14.59
CA LYS A 562 17.15 -23.64 15.56
C LYS A 562 16.69 -22.36 16.27
N GLN A 563 15.72 -21.66 15.70
CA GLN A 563 15.18 -20.39 16.24
C GLN A 563 13.76 -20.54 16.80
N PHE A 564 12.98 -21.49 16.29
CA PHE A 564 11.59 -21.71 16.67
C PHE A 564 11.33 -23.16 17.05
N GLU A 565 10.79 -23.37 18.24
CA GLU A 565 10.22 -24.66 18.64
C GLU A 565 9.01 -24.99 17.77
N ASP A 566 8.90 -26.23 17.31
CA ASP A 566 7.84 -26.73 16.42
C ASP A 566 7.51 -25.79 15.24
N PRO A 567 8.48 -25.49 14.35
CA PRO A 567 8.34 -24.40 13.37
C PRO A 567 7.21 -24.62 12.36
N HIS A 568 6.78 -25.86 12.11
CA HIS A 568 5.70 -26.13 11.17
C HIS A 568 4.32 -26.31 11.82
N LYS A 569 4.24 -26.21 13.16
CA LYS A 569 2.97 -26.22 13.89
C LYS A 569 2.40 -24.81 13.97
N VAL A 570 1.08 -24.70 13.76
CA VAL A 570 0.35 -23.44 13.96
C VAL A 570 0.29 -23.14 15.45
N ILE A 571 0.97 -22.07 15.88
CA ILE A 571 0.89 -21.58 17.26
C ILE A 571 0.44 -20.11 17.22
N PRO A 572 -0.88 -19.85 17.39
CA PRO A 572 -1.41 -18.51 17.37
C PRO A 572 -0.74 -17.63 18.44
N GLY A 573 -0.30 -16.44 18.06
CA GLY A 573 0.30 -15.47 18.99
C GLY A 573 1.84 -15.46 19.01
N ARG A 574 2.53 -16.25 18.17
CA ARG A 574 3.97 -16.10 17.95
C ARG A 574 4.30 -14.65 17.57
N LYS A 575 5.25 -14.05 18.30
CA LYS A 575 5.66 -12.65 18.09
C LYS A 575 6.83 -12.56 17.11
N ILE A 576 6.54 -12.50 15.82
CA ILE A 576 7.55 -12.38 14.76
C ILE A 576 7.50 -10.98 14.15
N LYS A 577 8.43 -10.12 14.60
CA LYS A 577 8.48 -8.71 14.18
C LYS A 577 8.81 -8.51 12.69
N SER A 578 9.40 -9.54 12.06
CA SER A 578 9.89 -9.56 10.69
C SER A 578 8.90 -10.11 9.67
N LEU A 579 7.69 -10.52 10.10
CA LEU A 579 6.68 -11.14 9.23
C LEU A 579 6.24 -10.20 8.09
N GLN A 580 6.28 -8.89 8.34
CA GLN A 580 5.95 -7.85 7.36
C GLN A 580 7.20 -7.10 6.88
N GLY A 581 8.32 -7.82 6.77
CA GLY A 581 9.62 -7.27 6.41
C GLY A 581 10.41 -6.70 7.59
N LEU A 582 11.63 -6.22 7.28
CA LEU A 582 12.61 -5.71 8.25
C LEU A 582 13.33 -4.47 7.72
N GLY A 583 14.00 -3.77 8.64
CA GLY A 583 14.84 -2.62 8.36
C GLY A 583 14.06 -1.42 7.87
N VAL A 584 14.72 -0.59 7.06
CA VAL A 584 14.22 0.71 6.57
C VAL A 584 12.88 0.56 5.82
N HIS A 585 12.77 -0.48 4.99
CA HIS A 585 11.59 -0.74 4.16
C HIS A 585 10.58 -1.71 4.80
N LYS A 586 10.57 -1.84 6.12
CA LYS A 586 9.55 -2.62 6.82
C LYS A 586 8.16 -2.08 6.46
N CYS A 587 7.19 -2.97 6.22
CA CYS A 587 5.82 -2.56 5.91
C CYS A 587 5.27 -1.66 7.03
N PRO A 588 4.87 -0.42 6.72
CA PRO A 588 4.43 0.53 7.73
C PRO A 588 2.93 0.45 8.01
N ALA A 589 2.18 -0.29 7.17
CA ALA A 589 0.72 -0.35 7.19
C ALA A 589 0.17 -1.49 8.07
N GLY A 590 0.88 -1.88 9.14
CA GLY A 590 0.49 -2.99 10.01
C GLY A 590 -0.95 -2.86 10.54
N ALA A 591 -1.34 -1.67 11.00
CA ALA A 591 -2.70 -1.41 11.49
C ALA A 591 -3.78 -1.55 10.41
N PHE A 592 -3.48 -1.22 9.14
CA PHE A 592 -4.40 -1.47 8.04
C PHE A 592 -4.58 -2.97 7.84
N ILE A 593 -3.49 -3.73 7.80
CA ILE A 593 -3.52 -5.19 7.60
C ILE A 593 -4.32 -5.88 8.71
N ASP A 594 -4.04 -5.52 9.96
CA ASP A 594 -4.64 -6.14 11.13
C ASP A 594 -6.16 -5.94 11.19
N GLU A 595 -6.64 -4.76 10.77
CA GLU A 595 -8.07 -4.45 10.76
C GLU A 595 -8.77 -4.97 9.51
N THR A 596 -8.14 -4.96 8.33
CA THR A 596 -8.81 -5.32 7.06
C THR A 596 -8.81 -6.82 6.77
N MET A 597 -7.70 -7.53 7.01
CA MET A 597 -7.64 -8.98 6.75
C MET A 597 -8.57 -9.75 7.69
N ALA A 598 -8.63 -9.35 8.97
CA ALA A 598 -9.50 -9.97 9.96
C ALA A 598 -10.98 -9.89 9.56
N GLU A 599 -11.43 -8.74 9.03
CA GLU A 599 -12.82 -8.55 8.60
C GLU A 599 -13.16 -9.39 7.36
N MET A 600 -12.25 -9.48 6.39
CA MET A 600 -12.44 -10.40 5.24
C MET A 600 -12.50 -11.86 5.70
N PHE A 601 -11.58 -12.29 6.57
CA PHE A 601 -11.59 -13.64 7.14
C PHE A 601 -12.89 -13.94 7.87
N ARG A 602 -13.40 -12.97 8.62
CA ARG A 602 -14.68 -13.07 9.32
C ARG A 602 -15.85 -13.29 8.37
N VAL A 603 -15.89 -12.61 7.23
CA VAL A 603 -16.93 -12.82 6.21
C VAL A 603 -16.86 -14.23 5.63
N ILE A 604 -15.65 -14.74 5.36
CA ILE A 604 -15.42 -16.05 4.75
C ILE A 604 -15.74 -17.19 5.73
N PHE A 605 -15.05 -17.24 6.87
CA PHE A 605 -15.13 -18.38 7.80
C PHE A 605 -16.40 -18.40 8.66
N ARG A 606 -17.24 -17.37 8.57
CA ARG A 606 -18.59 -17.39 9.18
C ARG A 606 -19.57 -18.28 8.38
N GLN A 607 -19.27 -18.60 7.12
CA GLN A 607 -20.17 -19.40 6.30
C GLN A 607 -20.30 -20.83 6.83
N ARG A 608 -21.54 -21.33 6.91
CA ARG A 608 -21.83 -22.68 7.42
C ARG A 608 -21.41 -23.73 6.41
N ASN A 609 -20.80 -24.82 6.88
CA ASN A 609 -20.32 -25.92 6.04
C ASN A 609 -19.43 -25.45 4.88
N LEU A 610 -18.57 -24.46 5.16
CA LEU A 610 -17.58 -23.94 4.22
C LEU A 610 -16.58 -25.03 3.84
N ALA A 611 -16.45 -25.27 2.54
CA ALA A 611 -15.52 -26.24 1.97
C ALA A 611 -15.02 -25.77 0.61
N ARG A 612 -13.93 -26.40 0.16
CA ARG A 612 -13.43 -26.27 -1.22
C ARG A 612 -14.42 -26.92 -2.17
N ALA A 613 -14.65 -26.30 -3.32
CA ALA A 613 -15.36 -26.95 -4.42
C ALA A 613 -14.52 -28.08 -5.02
N ARG A 614 -15.16 -29.07 -5.64
CA ARG A 614 -14.46 -30.18 -6.31
C ARG A 614 -13.58 -29.72 -7.48
N GLU A 615 -14.06 -28.73 -8.23
CA GLU A 615 -13.37 -28.12 -9.37
C GLU A 615 -12.87 -26.74 -8.95
N ASN A 616 -11.62 -26.43 -9.29
CA ASN A 616 -10.98 -25.13 -9.02
C ASN A 616 -10.99 -24.72 -7.54
N GLY A 617 -11.15 -25.66 -6.61
CA GLY A 617 -11.19 -25.41 -5.17
C GLY A 617 -9.83 -25.39 -4.49
N LEU A 618 -8.72 -25.37 -5.23
CA LEU A 618 -7.35 -25.34 -4.72
C LEU A 618 -6.53 -24.28 -5.45
N LEU A 619 -5.80 -23.44 -4.70
CA LEU A 619 -4.75 -22.59 -5.27
C LEU A 619 -3.54 -23.44 -5.65
N ARG A 620 -3.53 -23.97 -6.87
CA ARG A 620 -2.40 -24.75 -7.37
C ARG A 620 -1.22 -23.84 -7.68
N THR A 621 -0.06 -24.14 -7.11
CA THR A 621 1.20 -23.43 -7.38
C THR A 621 2.23 -24.35 -8.02
N THR A 622 3.22 -23.75 -8.69
CA THR A 622 4.41 -24.44 -9.18
C THR A 622 5.61 -23.48 -9.16
N THR A 623 6.82 -24.03 -9.26
CA THR A 623 8.04 -23.25 -9.49
C THR A 623 8.52 -23.53 -10.90
N LEU A 624 8.79 -22.46 -11.66
CA LEU A 624 9.16 -22.59 -13.08
C LEU A 624 10.60 -23.08 -13.28
N HIS A 625 11.47 -22.90 -12.28
CA HIS A 625 12.84 -23.34 -12.34
C HIS A 625 12.90 -24.87 -12.12
N PRO A 626 13.55 -25.66 -13.01
CA PRO A 626 13.57 -27.12 -12.93
C PRO A 626 14.32 -27.67 -11.70
N ASN A 627 15.19 -26.87 -11.10
CA ASN A 627 15.87 -27.17 -9.84
C ASN A 627 15.71 -25.98 -8.88
N PRO A 628 14.54 -25.84 -8.23
CA PRO A 628 14.16 -24.61 -7.57
C PRO A 628 15.09 -24.30 -6.39
N ALA A 629 15.65 -23.10 -6.41
CA ALA A 629 16.41 -22.51 -5.31
C ALA A 629 15.47 -21.73 -4.38
N PRO A 630 15.90 -21.37 -3.16
CA PRO A 630 15.04 -20.70 -2.18
C PRO A 630 14.41 -19.37 -2.64
N TRP A 631 15.02 -18.74 -3.65
CA TRP A 631 14.58 -17.47 -4.21
C TRP A 631 13.69 -17.58 -5.44
N ASP A 632 13.53 -18.79 -5.98
CA ASP A 632 12.61 -19.03 -7.08
C ASP A 632 11.18 -18.95 -6.55
N SER A 633 10.42 -18.01 -7.09
CA SER A 633 9.07 -17.73 -6.61
C SER A 633 8.06 -18.73 -7.15
N GLU A 634 7.15 -19.16 -6.28
CA GLU A 634 5.94 -19.84 -6.72
C GLU A 634 5.07 -18.94 -7.62
N VAL A 635 4.56 -19.56 -8.69
CA VAL A 635 3.51 -19.01 -9.56
C VAL A 635 2.25 -19.85 -9.41
N PHE A 636 1.09 -19.24 -9.62
CA PHE A 636 -0.20 -19.90 -9.57
C PHE A 636 -0.57 -20.41 -10.95
N LEU A 637 -1.04 -21.66 -11.03
CA LEU A 637 -1.57 -22.22 -12.27
C LEU A 637 -2.93 -21.59 -12.57
N ASP A 638 -3.15 -21.26 -13.85
CA ASP A 638 -4.40 -20.68 -14.34
C ASP A 638 -5.03 -21.65 -15.34
N ASP A 639 -6.09 -22.32 -14.88
CA ASP A 639 -6.82 -23.33 -15.66
C ASP A 639 -7.63 -22.70 -16.82
N ASP A 640 -7.96 -21.40 -16.75
CA ASP A 640 -8.77 -20.72 -17.79
C ASP A 640 -7.89 -20.22 -18.95
N VAL A 641 -6.59 -19.98 -18.71
CA VAL A 641 -5.64 -19.44 -19.71
C VAL A 641 -4.56 -20.47 -20.12
N ASP A 642 -4.65 -21.71 -19.62
CA ASP A 642 -3.62 -22.77 -19.73
C ASP A 642 -2.20 -22.21 -19.50
N GLY A 643 -2.05 -21.43 -18.43
CA GLY A 643 -0.87 -20.61 -18.15
C GLY A 643 -0.57 -20.52 -16.67
N TYR A 644 0.15 -19.47 -16.27
CA TYR A 644 0.39 -19.15 -14.88
C TYR A 644 0.29 -17.65 -14.62
N SER A 645 0.07 -17.31 -13.36
CA SER A 645 -0.03 -15.94 -12.86
C SER A 645 0.84 -15.77 -11.62
N PHE A 646 1.35 -14.56 -11.39
CA PHE A 646 2.09 -14.23 -10.16
C PHE A 646 1.17 -14.04 -8.93
N CYS A 647 -0.14 -13.97 -9.18
CA CYS A 647 -1.19 -13.78 -8.19
C CYS A 647 -2.28 -14.86 -8.37
N PRO A 648 -2.91 -15.31 -7.27
CA PRO A 648 -4.00 -16.27 -7.38
C PRO A 648 -5.11 -15.68 -8.23
N ARG A 649 -5.76 -16.53 -9.04
CA ARG A 649 -6.85 -16.11 -9.92
C ARG A 649 -8.20 -16.62 -9.45
N LYS A 650 -8.23 -17.86 -8.97
CA LYS A 650 -9.45 -18.61 -8.77
C LYS A 650 -9.35 -19.53 -7.57
N LEU A 651 -10.31 -19.45 -6.66
CA LEU A 651 -10.48 -20.41 -5.56
C LEU A 651 -11.98 -20.59 -5.32
N MET A 652 -12.51 -21.67 -5.87
CA MET A 652 -13.93 -21.98 -5.79
C MET A 652 -14.28 -22.59 -4.43
N LEU A 653 -15.17 -21.92 -3.70
CA LEU A 653 -15.67 -22.37 -2.41
C LEU A 653 -17.16 -22.70 -2.49
N GLU A 654 -17.59 -23.57 -1.59
CA GLU A 654 -18.98 -23.96 -1.40
C GLU A 654 -19.38 -23.94 0.06
N PHE A 655 -20.60 -23.51 0.34
CA PHE A 655 -21.14 -23.42 1.70
C PHE A 655 -22.67 -23.44 1.64
N ASP A 656 -23.33 -23.51 2.80
CA ASP A 656 -24.78 -23.53 2.85
C ASP A 656 -25.35 -22.14 2.55
N ALA A 657 -26.36 -22.09 1.68
CA ALA A 657 -27.00 -20.84 1.31
C ALA A 657 -27.91 -20.33 2.45
N ASP A 658 -27.42 -19.37 3.24
CA ASP A 658 -28.18 -18.69 4.30
C ASP A 658 -29.38 -17.91 3.73
N GLU A 659 -30.47 -17.77 4.50
CA GLU A 659 -31.65 -16.98 4.12
C GLU A 659 -31.29 -15.51 3.83
N ASN A 660 -30.25 -14.97 4.46
CA ASN A 660 -29.77 -13.61 4.21
C ASN A 660 -29.15 -13.43 2.81
N ILE A 661 -28.55 -14.49 2.25
CA ILE A 661 -28.06 -14.50 0.86
C ILE A 661 -29.27 -14.56 -0.09
N LYS A 662 -30.34 -15.26 0.30
CA LYS A 662 -31.58 -15.40 -0.48
C LYS A 662 -32.50 -14.17 -0.43
N THR A 663 -32.48 -13.38 0.64
CA THR A 663 -33.45 -12.29 0.91
C THR A 663 -32.87 -10.87 0.81
N GLY A 664 -31.56 -10.72 0.59
CA GLY A 664 -30.95 -9.40 0.40
C GLY A 664 -30.83 -8.56 1.67
N LYS A 665 -31.08 -9.11 2.87
CA LYS A 665 -30.97 -8.34 4.11
C LYS A 665 -29.51 -8.13 4.54
N ARG A 666 -29.16 -6.87 4.78
CA ARG A 666 -27.85 -6.43 5.29
C ARG A 666 -27.68 -7.00 6.70
N TRP A 667 -26.51 -7.55 7.01
CA TRP A 667 -26.21 -7.84 8.41
C TRP A 667 -25.98 -6.49 9.10
N GLU A 668 -26.83 -6.15 10.06
CA GLU A 668 -26.57 -5.01 10.93
C GLU A 668 -25.40 -5.38 11.85
N PHE A 669 -24.22 -4.83 11.56
CA PHE A 669 -23.19 -4.68 12.58
C PHE A 669 -23.79 -3.73 13.63
N THR A 670 -24.34 -4.29 14.70
CA THR A 670 -25.00 -3.49 15.73
C THR A 670 -23.99 -2.64 16.48
N ASP A 671 -23.76 -1.42 15.98
CA ASP A 671 -23.55 -0.20 16.77
C ASP A 671 -24.10 1.07 16.08
N ASP A 672 -25.08 0.93 15.18
CA ASP A 672 -25.72 2.06 14.48
C ASP A 672 -26.67 2.89 15.36
N ARG A 673 -27.01 2.39 16.56
CA ARG A 673 -27.92 3.10 17.48
C ARG A 673 -27.32 4.42 17.96
N VAL A 674 -26.00 4.51 18.13
CA VAL A 674 -25.35 5.75 18.59
C VAL A 674 -25.40 6.85 17.52
N PHE A 675 -25.26 6.49 16.24
CA PHE A 675 -25.30 7.45 15.14
C PHE A 675 -26.71 7.98 14.86
N PHE A 676 -27.75 7.15 15.01
CA PHE A 676 -29.14 7.56 14.77
C PHE A 676 -29.62 8.65 15.75
N TYR A 677 -29.34 8.50 17.05
CA TYR A 677 -29.69 9.51 18.06
C TYR A 677 -28.87 10.81 17.90
N LEU A 678 -27.61 10.72 17.47
CA LEU A 678 -26.76 11.89 17.23
C LEU A 678 -27.26 12.71 16.02
N ASN A 679 -27.66 12.05 14.93
CA ASN A 679 -28.12 12.74 13.73
C ASN A 679 -29.52 13.36 13.92
N TRP A 680 -30.38 12.71 14.71
CA TRP A 680 -31.68 13.23 15.09
C TRP A 680 -31.58 14.49 15.97
N SER A 681 -30.71 14.47 16.99
CA SER A 681 -30.45 15.65 17.84
C SER A 681 -29.83 16.83 17.08
N LEU A 682 -28.92 16.57 16.14
CA LEU A 682 -28.35 17.60 15.26
C LEU A 682 -29.37 18.24 14.31
N THR A 683 -30.40 17.48 13.90
CA THR A 683 -31.48 17.98 13.05
C THR A 683 -32.39 18.93 13.83
N ILE A 684 -32.69 18.61 15.09
CA ILE A 684 -33.45 19.49 15.99
C ILE A 684 -32.69 20.80 16.26
N VAL A 685 -31.38 20.73 16.48
CA VAL A 685 -30.54 21.93 16.68
C VAL A 685 -30.53 22.83 15.44
N LYS A 686 -30.49 22.26 14.23
CA LYS A 686 -30.57 23.04 12.98
C LYS A 686 -31.92 23.77 12.83
N ILE A 687 -33.02 23.12 13.23
CA ILE A 687 -34.37 23.72 13.21
C ILE A 687 -34.47 24.88 14.20
N ILE A 688 -33.89 24.73 15.41
CA ILE A 688 -33.88 25.79 16.43
C ILE A 688 -33.05 27.00 15.97
N ILE A 689 -31.89 26.78 15.34
CA ILE A 689 -31.07 27.87 14.80
C ILE A 689 -31.79 28.60 13.67
N ALA A 690 -32.47 27.88 12.79
CA ALA A 690 -33.28 28.50 11.73
C ALA A 690 -34.41 29.37 12.30
N LEU A 691 -35.09 28.91 13.36
CA LEU A 691 -36.12 29.69 14.05
C LEU A 691 -35.57 30.95 14.70
N ILE A 692 -34.38 30.90 15.32
CA ILE A 692 -33.73 32.07 15.92
C ILE A 692 -33.34 33.10 14.86
N ILE A 693 -32.87 32.65 13.68
CA ILE A 693 -32.53 33.52 12.56
C ILE A 693 -33.78 34.19 12.00
N ILE A 694 -34.90 33.46 11.89
CA ILE A 694 -36.19 33.99 11.45
C ILE A 694 -36.73 35.02 12.44
N ILE A 695 -36.67 34.75 13.74
CA ILE A 695 -37.10 35.69 14.80
C ILE A 695 -36.26 36.96 14.78
N ARG A 696 -34.94 36.84 14.52
CA ARG A 696 -34.04 37.99 14.39
C ARG A 696 -34.29 38.83 13.13
N TYR A 697 -34.77 38.21 12.05
CA TYR A 697 -35.12 38.91 10.80
C TYR A 697 -36.50 39.56 10.83
N ILE A 698 -37.43 39.03 11.64
CA ILE A 698 -38.79 39.57 11.76
C ILE A 698 -38.87 40.76 12.72
N PHE A 699 -37.99 40.85 13.73
CA PHE A 699 -38.14 41.80 14.85
C PHE A 699 -37.21 43.02 14.88
N MET A 700 -36.55 43.41 13.78
CA MET A 700 -35.96 44.75 13.68
C MET A 700 -35.88 45.29 12.26
N PRO A 701 -36.57 46.41 12.00
CA PRO A 701 -35.88 47.56 11.41
C PRO A 701 -36.16 48.87 12.18
N THR A 702 -35.18 49.78 12.17
CA THR A 702 -35.21 51.19 12.67
C THR A 702 -35.15 51.32 14.21
N ILE A 703 -34.32 52.15 14.88
CA ILE A 703 -33.83 53.53 14.69
C ILE A 703 -32.48 53.72 15.44
N PRO A 704 -31.61 54.69 15.06
CA PRO A 704 -30.30 54.98 15.64
C PRO A 704 -30.29 56.17 16.65
N GLY A 705 -29.21 56.30 17.45
CA GLY A 705 -28.73 57.60 17.96
C GLY A 705 -28.69 57.85 19.48
N PHE A 706 -27.52 57.59 20.08
CA PHE A 706 -26.66 58.50 20.88
C PHE A 706 -27.22 59.53 21.92
N ILE A 707 -26.58 59.47 23.11
CA ILE A 707 -26.18 60.53 24.09
C ILE A 707 -26.77 60.42 25.51
N THR A 708 -25.79 60.40 26.44
CA THR A 708 -25.74 60.59 27.91
C THR A 708 -26.73 61.64 28.46
N SER A 709 -27.31 61.59 29.67
CA SER A 709 -26.74 61.41 31.02
C SER A 709 -27.85 61.50 32.10
N LEU A 710 -27.50 61.11 33.35
CA LEU A 710 -28.11 61.43 34.68
C LEU A 710 -29.24 60.50 35.22
N PRO A 711 -29.48 60.43 36.56
CA PRO A 711 -29.04 59.30 37.39
C PRO A 711 -30.10 58.71 38.35
N SER A 712 -29.68 57.66 39.06
CA SER A 712 -30.10 57.23 40.41
C SER A 712 -31.41 56.45 40.62
N TYR A 713 -31.22 55.33 41.34
CA TYR A 713 -32.15 54.52 42.15
C TYR A 713 -33.06 53.50 41.45
N LEU A 714 -32.56 52.26 41.39
CA LEU A 714 -33.21 51.16 42.13
C LEU A 714 -32.14 50.14 42.52
N SER A 715 -31.93 50.07 43.84
CA SER A 715 -31.11 49.09 44.54
C SER A 715 -31.71 47.69 44.39
N LEU A 716 -30.92 46.76 43.87
CA LEU A 716 -30.99 45.36 44.27
C LEU A 716 -29.65 45.03 44.93
N SER A 717 -29.70 44.81 46.25
CA SER A 717 -28.58 44.39 47.06
C SER A 717 -27.91 43.14 46.45
N PRO A 718 -26.57 43.06 46.37
CA PRO A 718 -25.90 41.81 46.05
C PRO A 718 -26.20 40.83 47.19
N LYS A 719 -26.81 39.69 46.88
CA LYS A 719 -26.73 38.54 47.79
C LYS A 719 -25.25 38.34 48.09
N GLN A 720 -24.85 38.54 49.34
CA GLN A 720 -23.54 38.15 49.83
C GLN A 720 -23.33 36.69 49.43
N LEU A 721 -22.32 36.44 48.59
CA LEU A 721 -21.79 35.10 48.40
C LEU A 721 -21.43 34.58 49.79
N ASP A 722 -21.89 33.38 50.10
CA ASP A 722 -21.47 32.66 51.29
C ASP A 722 -19.95 32.46 51.23
N PRO A 723 -19.15 33.12 52.09
CA PRO A 723 -17.70 32.97 52.09
C PRO A 723 -17.26 31.55 52.51
N GLU A 724 -18.17 30.73 53.04
CA GLU A 724 -17.90 29.35 53.49
C GLU A 724 -18.40 28.26 52.52
N CYS A 725 -19.08 28.60 51.41
CA CYS A 725 -19.58 27.65 50.41
C CYS A 725 -20.37 26.47 51.03
N ARG A 726 -21.40 26.78 51.85
CA ARG A 726 -22.17 25.74 52.57
C ARG A 726 -23.17 24.96 51.70
N ASN A 727 -23.56 25.48 50.53
CA ASN A 727 -24.43 24.80 49.57
C ASN A 727 -23.70 24.51 48.24
N MET A 728 -23.39 23.24 48.00
CA MET A 728 -22.70 22.76 46.80
C MET A 728 -23.69 22.20 45.78
N THR A 729 -23.52 22.58 44.51
CA THR A 729 -24.24 21.95 43.38
C THR A 729 -23.25 21.22 42.49
N GLU A 730 -23.46 19.92 42.29
CA GLU A 730 -22.61 19.12 41.41
C GLU A 730 -22.76 19.56 39.94
N ILE A 731 -21.65 19.99 39.31
CA ILE A 731 -21.61 20.37 37.88
C ILE A 731 -21.05 19.23 37.04
N VAL A 732 -19.96 18.63 37.52
CA VAL A 732 -19.29 17.52 36.86
C VAL A 732 -19.26 16.36 37.84
N PRO A 733 -19.98 15.24 37.58
CA PRO A 733 -19.91 14.06 38.43
C PRO A 733 -18.50 13.47 38.41
N TYR A 734 -18.22 12.50 39.28
CA TYR A 734 -16.92 11.82 39.26
C TYR A 734 -16.62 11.20 37.90
N THR A 735 -15.59 11.73 37.23
CA THR A 735 -15.07 11.25 35.94
C THR A 735 -13.65 10.70 36.12
N ILE A 736 -13.31 9.68 35.34
CA ILE A 736 -11.98 9.06 35.41
C ILE A 736 -11.01 9.79 34.49
N ASN A 737 -10.00 10.41 35.09
CA ASN A 737 -8.87 11.02 34.39
C ASN A 737 -7.62 10.14 34.56
N SER A 738 -6.58 10.36 33.75
CA SER A 738 -5.36 9.56 33.86
C SER A 738 -4.10 10.31 33.51
N PHE A 739 -3.06 10.13 34.33
CA PHE A 739 -1.69 10.49 34.01
C PHE A 739 -1.14 9.55 32.94
N ARG A 740 -0.43 10.11 31.95
CA ARG A 740 0.17 9.37 30.83
C ARG A 740 1.62 9.81 30.60
N PRO A 741 2.52 8.94 30.10
CA PRO A 741 3.90 9.32 29.82
C PRO A 741 3.99 10.35 28.69
N LYS A 742 4.91 11.32 28.81
CA LYS A 742 5.25 12.25 27.72
C LYS A 742 5.80 11.47 26.51
N TRP A 743 5.40 11.88 25.29
CA TRP A 743 5.67 11.13 24.05
C TRP A 743 7.11 11.34 23.57
N PHE A 744 8.03 10.47 24.01
CA PHE A 744 9.32 10.01 23.42
C PHE A 744 10.18 9.45 24.57
N GLY A 745 10.54 8.15 24.55
CA GLY A 745 11.58 7.59 25.43
C GLY A 745 11.08 6.56 26.46
N LEU A 746 11.92 5.55 26.71
CA LEU A 746 11.68 4.39 27.56
C LEU A 746 11.44 4.68 29.07
N PHE A 747 11.35 5.95 29.50
CA PHE A 747 11.15 6.35 30.90
C PHE A 747 10.31 7.64 31.00
N GLY A 748 9.12 7.66 30.41
CA GLY A 748 8.28 8.87 30.34
C GLY A 748 7.74 9.30 31.71
N GLU A 749 8.10 10.51 32.15
CA GLU A 749 7.50 11.18 33.30
C GLU A 749 5.99 11.43 33.09
N PRO A 750 5.16 11.41 34.16
CA PRO A 750 3.72 11.63 34.04
C PRO A 750 3.38 13.04 33.57
N THR A 751 2.51 13.14 32.57
CA THR A 751 1.95 14.43 32.11
C THR A 751 0.92 14.93 33.12
N PRO A 752 0.98 16.22 33.56
CA PRO A 752 -0.01 16.80 34.45
C PRO A 752 -1.44 16.67 33.94
N ILE A 753 -2.39 16.57 34.86
CA ILE A 753 -3.82 16.77 34.57
C ILE A 753 -4.10 18.26 34.70
N ILE A 754 -4.68 18.87 33.65
CA ILE A 754 -5.00 20.30 33.60
C ILE A 754 -6.50 20.47 33.38
N TYR A 755 -7.11 21.36 34.16
CA TYR A 755 -8.52 21.73 34.08
C TYR A 755 -8.63 23.26 34.02
N HIS A 756 -9.31 23.78 33.00
CA HIS A 756 -9.54 25.23 32.82
C HIS A 756 -10.99 25.59 33.14
N THR A 757 -11.19 26.68 33.89
CA THR A 757 -12.55 27.12 34.25
C THR A 757 -13.26 27.82 33.07
N PRO A 758 -14.56 27.53 32.83
CA PRO A 758 -15.37 28.25 31.85
C PRO A 758 -15.61 29.72 32.21
N ARG A 759 -15.78 30.60 31.20
CA ARG A 759 -16.00 32.05 31.38
C ARG A 759 -17.25 32.33 32.24
N GLY A 760 -17.13 33.15 33.28
CA GLY A 760 -18.26 33.71 34.03
C GLY A 760 -18.80 32.88 35.20
N ARG A 761 -18.08 31.84 35.66
CA ARG A 761 -18.56 30.99 36.76
C ARG A 761 -18.31 31.58 38.16
N ARG A 762 -19.18 31.20 39.09
CA ARG A 762 -19.01 31.41 40.54
C ARG A 762 -17.81 30.59 41.06
N GLY A 763 -17.41 30.83 42.30
CA GLY A 763 -16.40 29.99 42.96
C GLY A 763 -16.86 28.52 42.94
N HIS A 764 -15.95 27.58 42.78
CA HIS A 764 -16.27 26.15 42.70
C HIS A 764 -15.13 25.32 43.30
N LYS A 765 -15.47 24.11 43.76
CA LYS A 765 -14.51 23.17 44.33
C LYS A 765 -14.21 22.05 43.35
N VAL A 766 -12.93 21.71 43.23
CA VAL A 766 -12.47 20.53 42.49
C VAL A 766 -12.06 19.46 43.49
N THR A 767 -12.71 18.30 43.42
CA THR A 767 -12.30 17.11 44.16
C THR A 767 -11.51 16.20 43.23
N ILE A 768 -10.34 15.75 43.66
CA ILE A 768 -9.51 14.80 42.91
C ILE A 768 -8.98 13.71 43.86
N ILE A 769 -9.14 12.45 43.48
CA ILE A 769 -8.84 11.29 44.32
C ILE A 769 -8.10 10.25 43.48
N ALA A 770 -6.94 9.80 43.94
CA ALA A 770 -6.22 8.67 43.36
C ALA A 770 -7.02 7.37 43.57
N ILE A 771 -7.09 6.54 42.54
CA ILE A 771 -7.85 5.29 42.52
C ILE A 771 -6.97 4.14 42.00
N ASP A 772 -7.47 2.90 42.08
CA ASP A 772 -6.73 1.65 41.86
C ASP A 772 -5.74 1.36 43.00
N LYS A 773 -4.46 1.73 42.86
CA LYS A 773 -3.39 1.38 43.82
C LYS A 773 -2.87 2.59 44.58
N ARG A 774 -2.50 2.43 45.85
CA ARG A 774 -1.96 3.51 46.70
C ARG A 774 -0.48 3.75 46.43
N ASP A 775 -0.14 4.02 45.17
CA ASP A 775 1.24 4.11 44.68
C ASP A 775 1.63 5.50 44.11
N ILE A 776 0.76 6.50 44.28
CA ILE A 776 1.03 7.88 43.84
C ILE A 776 0.60 8.89 44.91
N GLN A 777 1.40 9.94 45.05
CA GLN A 777 1.07 11.14 45.83
C GLN A 777 0.89 12.32 44.88
N LEU A 778 -0.15 13.13 45.09
CA LEU A 778 -0.52 14.23 44.19
C LEU A 778 -0.22 15.61 44.79
N ARG A 779 0.31 16.51 43.95
CA ARG A 779 0.51 17.95 44.23
C ARG A 779 -0.32 18.79 43.28
N TYR A 780 -0.76 19.96 43.72
CA TYR A 780 -1.79 20.74 43.03
C TYR A 780 -1.44 22.23 42.90
N TRP A 781 -1.91 22.86 41.82
CA TRP A 781 -1.76 24.30 41.56
C TRP A 781 -3.07 24.92 41.10
N VAL A 782 -3.26 26.19 41.46
CA VAL A 782 -4.33 27.05 40.91
C VAL A 782 -3.65 28.34 40.44
N ASP A 783 -3.72 28.63 39.13
CA ASP A 783 -3.04 29.75 38.47
C ASP A 783 -1.56 29.86 38.84
N GLU A 784 -0.85 28.74 38.67
CA GLU A 784 0.58 28.63 38.98
C GLU A 784 0.93 28.74 40.47
N LYS A 785 -0.03 29.08 41.34
CA LYS A 785 0.17 29.06 42.80
C LYS A 785 0.05 27.64 43.34
N ASP A 786 1.16 27.14 43.87
CA ASP A 786 1.25 25.84 44.52
C ASP A 786 0.35 25.80 45.77
N ARG A 787 -0.50 24.77 45.84
CA ARG A 787 -1.40 24.51 46.98
C ARG A 787 -0.89 23.40 47.90
N GLY A 788 0.29 22.86 47.60
CA GLY A 788 0.96 21.85 48.40
C GLY A 788 0.51 20.43 48.10
N THR A 789 0.88 19.54 49.01
CA THR A 789 0.71 18.09 48.93
C THR A 789 0.27 17.59 50.30
N ILE A 790 -0.65 16.62 50.37
CA ILE A 790 -0.97 15.94 51.63
C ILE A 790 -0.02 14.74 51.78
N PRO A 791 0.75 14.62 52.88
CA PRO A 791 1.59 13.46 53.14
C PRO A 791 0.75 12.19 53.24
N ILE A 792 1.12 11.14 52.50
CA ILE A 792 0.50 9.81 52.60
C ILE A 792 1.58 8.73 52.57
N ASP A 793 1.30 7.60 53.22
CA ASP A 793 2.16 6.42 53.15
C ASP A 793 1.82 5.62 51.89
N LEU A 794 2.76 5.57 50.93
CA LEU A 794 2.57 4.80 49.71
C LEU A 794 2.71 3.29 49.99
N ASP A 795 1.72 2.52 49.54
CA ASP A 795 1.73 1.06 49.61
C ASP A 795 1.07 0.49 48.33
N PRO A 796 1.87 0.05 47.35
CA PRO A 796 1.36 -0.49 46.08
C PRO A 796 0.55 -1.80 46.23
N SER A 797 0.56 -2.45 47.40
CA SER A 797 -0.23 -3.66 47.66
C SER A 797 -1.70 -3.35 47.98
N VAL A 798 -2.00 -2.11 48.37
CA VAL A 798 -3.36 -1.67 48.72
C VAL A 798 -4.11 -1.25 47.45
N ASP A 799 -5.22 -1.96 47.16
CA ASP A 799 -6.07 -1.71 45.98
C ASP A 799 -7.53 -1.38 46.37
N CYS A 800 -7.95 -0.16 46.06
CA CYS A 800 -9.32 0.33 46.31
C CYS A 800 -10.23 0.21 45.08
N GLY A 801 -9.72 -0.20 43.91
CA GLY A 801 -10.44 -0.20 42.65
C GLY A 801 -10.95 1.21 42.29
N GLU A 802 -12.20 1.30 41.86
CA GLU A 802 -12.84 2.58 41.52
C GLU A 802 -13.77 3.10 42.63
N ASP A 803 -13.81 2.45 43.80
CA ASP A 803 -14.70 2.82 44.91
C ASP A 803 -14.08 3.97 45.72
N ILE A 804 -14.69 5.14 45.63
CA ILE A 804 -14.19 6.39 46.22
C ILE A 804 -14.17 6.31 47.75
N VAL A 805 -15.19 5.73 48.36
CA VAL A 805 -15.30 5.62 49.82
C VAL A 805 -14.17 4.72 50.31
N LYS A 806 -14.00 3.58 49.64
CA LYS A 806 -12.90 2.65 49.93
C LYS A 806 -11.53 3.30 49.74
N CYS A 807 -11.31 4.10 48.69
CA CYS A 807 -10.02 4.78 48.47
C CYS A 807 -9.72 5.82 49.56
N LEU A 808 -10.73 6.55 50.03
CA LEU A 808 -10.57 7.52 51.12
C LEU A 808 -10.30 6.84 52.46
N ASP A 809 -11.04 5.78 52.79
CA ASP A 809 -10.84 4.99 54.02
C ASP A 809 -9.46 4.33 54.07
N LEU A 810 -8.92 3.94 52.91
CA LEU A 810 -7.59 3.38 52.77
C LEU A 810 -6.49 4.45 52.63
N GLY A 811 -6.80 5.74 52.81
CA GLY A 811 -5.81 6.82 52.86
C GLY A 811 -5.11 7.15 51.53
N PHE A 812 -5.82 7.02 50.40
CA PHE A 812 -5.27 7.39 49.09
C PHE A 812 -5.11 8.92 48.96
N SER A 813 -4.23 9.35 48.04
CA SER A 813 -4.02 10.78 47.77
C SER A 813 -5.30 11.43 47.26
N ALA A 814 -5.85 12.35 48.04
CA ALA A 814 -7.10 13.03 47.75
C ALA A 814 -7.00 14.51 48.14
N ALA A 815 -7.61 15.39 47.36
CA ALA A 815 -7.74 16.80 47.73
C ALA A 815 -9.04 17.41 47.26
N LEU A 816 -9.52 18.35 48.06
CA LEU A 816 -10.59 19.27 47.75
C LEU A 816 -9.98 20.67 47.60
N ILE A 817 -10.06 21.24 46.41
CA ILE A 817 -9.37 22.47 46.04
C ILE A 817 -10.38 23.55 45.70
N ASP A 818 -10.31 24.67 46.42
CA ASP A 818 -11.14 25.85 46.17
C ASP A 818 -10.60 26.66 44.99
N ILE A 819 -11.45 26.87 43.98
CA ILE A 819 -11.17 27.73 42.82
C ILE A 819 -12.03 28.99 42.94
N PRO A 820 -11.42 30.20 42.99
CA PRO A 820 -12.17 31.44 43.11
C PRO A 820 -13.03 31.74 41.86
N PRO A 821 -14.00 32.67 41.96
CA PRO A 821 -14.77 33.12 40.81
C PRO A 821 -13.86 33.79 39.77
N GLY A 822 -13.94 33.35 38.51
CA GLY A 822 -13.11 33.89 37.43
C GLY A 822 -12.53 32.82 36.51
N ARG A 823 -11.58 33.25 35.65
CA ARG A 823 -10.87 32.35 34.74
C ARG A 823 -9.59 31.88 35.40
N HIS A 824 -9.57 30.60 35.76
CA HIS A 824 -8.50 29.97 36.51
C HIS A 824 -8.06 28.66 35.85
N THR A 825 -6.84 28.22 36.13
CA THR A 825 -6.30 26.93 35.70
C THR A 825 -5.91 26.08 36.90
N PHE A 826 -6.59 24.95 37.07
CA PHE A 826 -6.22 23.90 38.01
C PHE A 826 -5.27 22.91 37.36
N LYS A 827 -4.22 22.52 38.07
CA LYS A 827 -3.24 21.53 37.63
C LYS A 827 -2.96 20.53 38.75
N ALA A 828 -2.86 19.25 38.41
CA ALA A 828 -2.43 18.19 39.32
C ALA A 828 -1.24 17.41 38.72
N GLU A 829 -0.24 17.10 39.55
CA GLU A 829 0.96 16.33 39.18
C GLU A 829 1.25 15.25 40.23
N ILE A 830 1.97 14.22 39.83
CA ILE A 830 2.48 13.19 40.75
C ILE A 830 3.79 13.70 41.36
N VAL A 831 3.90 13.62 42.68
CA VAL A 831 5.12 13.98 43.42
C VAL A 831 6.21 12.96 43.13
N ARG A 832 7.40 13.46 42.79
CA ARG A 832 8.58 12.65 42.55
C ARG A 832 9.22 12.28 43.89
N GLN A 833 9.37 10.98 44.15
CA GLN A 833 10.21 10.50 45.24
C GLN A 833 11.67 10.52 44.79
N GLU A 834 12.57 11.03 45.63
CA GLU A 834 14.00 11.08 45.34
C GLU A 834 14.55 9.64 45.21
N ASN A 835 15.32 9.37 44.15
CA ASN A 835 16.01 8.09 43.88
C ASN A 835 15.18 6.89 43.41
N GLU A 836 13.89 7.02 43.09
CA GLU A 836 13.08 5.92 42.53
C GLU A 836 12.68 6.13 41.06
N THR A 837 12.78 5.07 40.25
CA THR A 837 12.23 5.07 38.88
C THR A 837 10.71 4.93 38.93
N PHE A 838 9.99 5.97 38.47
CA PHE A 838 8.53 5.95 38.44
C PHE A 838 7.99 4.75 37.64
N THR A 839 7.28 3.86 38.32
CA THR A 839 6.71 2.65 37.70
C THR A 839 5.30 2.92 37.19
N TRP A 840 5.07 2.59 35.92
CA TRP A 840 3.74 2.64 35.32
C TRP A 840 3.00 1.32 35.59
N GLY A 841 1.71 1.40 35.93
CA GLY A 841 0.86 0.20 36.02
C GLY A 841 0.64 -0.46 34.65
N ASP A 842 0.05 -1.66 34.63
CA ASP A 842 -0.06 -2.57 33.46
C ASP A 842 -0.55 -1.91 32.17
N ARG A 843 -1.37 -0.86 32.27
CA ARG A 843 -1.93 -0.11 31.13
C ARG A 843 -1.18 1.18 30.77
N ARG A 844 0.04 1.37 31.28
CA ARG A 844 0.86 2.60 31.12
C ARG A 844 0.11 3.91 31.45
N ARG A 845 -0.71 3.87 32.51
CA ARG A 845 -1.47 5.01 33.02
C ARG A 845 -1.72 4.87 34.51
N ARG A 846 -1.85 5.99 35.23
CA ARG A 846 -2.33 6.05 36.62
C ARG A 846 -3.64 6.83 36.64
N ARG A 847 -4.67 6.31 37.32
CA ARG A 847 -6.04 6.85 37.25
C ARG A 847 -6.39 7.67 38.49
N VAL A 848 -7.20 8.70 38.28
CA VAL A 848 -7.80 9.50 39.35
C VAL A 848 -9.27 9.71 39.03
N LYS A 849 -10.12 9.82 40.05
CA LYS A 849 -11.49 10.33 39.91
C LYS A 849 -11.50 11.81 40.23
N MET A 850 -12.09 12.61 39.33
CA MET A 850 -12.22 14.05 39.46
C MET A 850 -13.68 14.47 39.38
N LYS A 851 -14.10 15.37 40.29
CA LYS A 851 -15.45 15.93 40.41
C LYS A 851 -15.35 17.46 40.55
N VAL A 852 -16.35 18.19 40.05
CA VAL A 852 -16.43 19.66 40.20
C VAL A 852 -17.80 20.09 40.73
N ASP A 853 -17.80 20.82 41.85
CA ASP A 853 -18.99 21.34 42.54
C ASP A 853 -19.02 22.88 42.51
N GLU A 854 -20.14 23.49 42.12
CA GLU A 854 -20.34 24.95 42.21
C GLU A 854 -20.69 25.38 43.64
N CYS A 855 -20.08 26.46 44.11
CA CYS A 855 -20.53 27.20 45.29
C CYS A 855 -21.62 28.19 44.86
N LEU A 856 -22.87 27.99 45.32
CA LEU A 856 -23.99 28.85 44.95
C LEU A 856 -24.09 30.12 45.79
#